data_AF-A0A6C2YKN0-F1
#
_entry.id   AF-A0A6C2YKN0-F1
#
_cell.length_a   1.000
_cell.length_b   1.000
_cell.length_c   1.000
_cell.angle_alpha   90.00
_cell.angle_beta   90.00
_cell.angle_gamma   90.00
#
_symmetry.space_group_name_H-M   'P 1'
#
loop_
_entity.id
_entity.type
_entity.pdbx_description
1 polymer ?
#
loop_
_entity_poly.entity_id
_entity_poly.type
_entity_poly.pdbx_seq_one_letter_code
_entity_poly.pdbx_strand_id
1 'polypeptide(L)'
;MIVQFPDLDTFRLVLTSGVVPATVSLAAATVSFSETGVPTIEPSVTPPRNFTTTLKKFGVQSVKDHVGPTQEVTCWIQALPVVADPHPPELNNQSPVLFEVSATEQLPSLVSEMLRLGNDRQSYRWLQPTDAQPQAGERVLLRVIGPPYYSLLRATEGGIGKRTGPIRAFIERAPRVWVELGFNHPLADQLRPAEGQMLLLRAPREWMVLENTAFHDIYEIVDFPIAGETVQWEEAKLESPMQVPLRLAAGNAADLPEMWILRRNAVDQLDTLVRDAEDKLLARLNFAVTHDDTGSPTIILRVRPSKLPPPTLALVDALGFKPFWKLPNLFLPVGTRLMPTLRREKVRQLLAEDPSRIVWLFPEKEAEGNKVGVFVPESLPDEAFRPLEEWINYIIDHQRQQLTSWMQAMQFEFESFQCPEESSGSPKPPSGRKSKSDSADRLEGNPEVIPDAGAITARRAQQSRKSAGQDPQFNAEMVQQTPSELRLQRDDLEKQFFDIEGSLDAPERLALWPKLAKINAGLREPSDASLCWVNSFWESKQPDAEELWAWLLSENPHAHRTVTAGELDRLLARSSPTASELRQFVGQILYAMATEPNSPVIRERLPKLTQYLEMNETRLGVRAVWLSWMALSYQDELTLARVRDRLIARLHEEGLNQERDMPTFLRFAGLRDSARARLVHDRLESLHTLALRWNGEEPTMQANRSYIDLMFAYGQARVGETTLARQLLTRASDALALRRHPAGGRDEVHQFLSEAFRHRIDQVLAGRPATGPLPNELLTLLERIDKVPRYAIDRLLEQSRILEPAEKFDPYRRIFHRTDPLLRMLDELPDIRQPEVLKHRVTQLVAEGLKPNQPISTRRYLLTQLLAIVPRVGEELALSLLQFVPETLVAPVQPNETNAIESQCNLLERGMTISALYDRGDVVRDLSNRFLHMLKGRPTADRAEMINRVAGDCLRNLRRLGLRDQAQAMIDEISTLILNNRPVDQVIKAEATNAWQMVRTLLYLGSGWIDSGRAELAEPVMEEARHMLFEPAVSQPRMQPLHYTQLTRAYVAALSRLPAETTLARLEEMFKRLQPLTNSFTTSAYYSRLHLNIIEDVVNSIVSDEFTQGPNARRWLDEDEFLVRRRIHRDMRRRLSGSE
;
A
#
# COMPACT_ATOMS: atom_id res chain seq x y z
N MET A 1 -23.47 79.13 -14.29
CA MET A 1 -22.47 80.08 -13.74
C MET A 1 -21.22 79.30 -13.35
N ILE A 2 -20.08 79.56 -13.99
CA ILE A 2 -18.84 78.77 -13.79
C ILE A 2 -17.96 79.40 -12.69
N VAL A 3 -17.44 78.55 -11.79
CA VAL A 3 -16.43 78.92 -10.77
C VAL A 3 -15.17 78.06 -10.88
N GLN A 4 -14.01 78.70 -10.78
CA GLN A 4 -12.70 78.06 -10.79
C GLN A 4 -12.03 78.25 -9.42
N PHE A 5 -11.62 77.16 -8.81
CA PHE A 5 -10.86 77.17 -7.55
C PHE A 5 -9.37 77.41 -7.84
N PRO A 6 -8.54 77.83 -6.87
CA PRO A 6 -7.10 77.93 -7.09
C PRO A 6 -6.42 76.55 -7.14
N ASP A 7 -6.90 75.59 -6.34
CA ASP A 7 -6.31 74.26 -6.15
C ASP A 7 -7.35 73.27 -5.55
N LEU A 8 -6.97 72.00 -5.42
CA LEU A 8 -7.85 70.93 -4.90
C LEU A 8 -8.04 70.96 -3.38
N ASP A 9 -7.08 71.47 -2.60
CA ASP A 9 -7.17 71.53 -1.14
C ASP A 9 -8.12 72.65 -0.70
N THR A 10 -8.06 73.80 -1.38
CA THR A 10 -9.03 74.90 -1.25
C THR A 10 -10.43 74.45 -1.66
N PHE A 11 -10.56 73.63 -2.72
CA PHE A 11 -11.85 73.05 -3.09
C PHE A 11 -12.39 72.10 -2.00
N ARG A 12 -11.56 71.20 -1.47
CA ARG A 12 -11.89 70.31 -0.34
C ARG A 12 -12.26 71.10 0.92
N LEU A 13 -11.53 72.18 1.23
CA LEU A 13 -11.81 73.08 2.36
C LEU A 13 -13.16 73.78 2.21
N VAL A 14 -13.50 74.26 1.01
CA VAL A 14 -14.79 74.92 0.73
C VAL A 14 -15.97 73.94 0.83
N LEU A 15 -15.79 72.68 0.45
CA LEU A 15 -16.81 71.63 0.64
C LEU A 15 -16.99 71.25 2.12
N THR A 16 -15.91 71.13 2.89
CA THR A 16 -15.96 70.67 4.30
C THR A 16 -16.32 71.77 5.31
N SER A 17 -16.04 73.04 4.99
CA SER A 17 -16.33 74.19 5.87
C SER A 17 -17.79 74.67 5.84
N GLY A 18 -18.68 74.02 5.07
CA GLY A 18 -20.08 74.42 4.93
C GLY A 18 -20.30 75.74 4.18
N VAL A 19 -19.25 76.29 3.55
CA VAL A 19 -19.30 77.53 2.75
C VAL A 19 -20.17 77.37 1.50
N VAL A 20 -20.17 76.17 0.91
CA VAL A 20 -21.15 75.76 -0.10
C VAL A 20 -22.33 75.09 0.62
N PRO A 21 -23.59 75.56 0.45
CA PRO A 21 -24.75 74.88 1.02
C PRO A 21 -24.90 73.46 0.48
N ALA A 22 -25.36 72.53 1.32
CA ALA A 22 -25.57 71.13 0.94
C ALA A 22 -26.51 70.98 -0.29
N THR A 23 -27.48 71.88 -0.46
CA THR A 23 -28.39 71.92 -1.62
C THR A 23 -27.71 72.28 -2.95
N VAL A 24 -26.45 72.75 -2.91
CA VAL A 24 -25.63 73.06 -4.10
C VAL A 24 -24.53 72.01 -4.27
N SER A 25 -23.85 71.58 -3.19
CA SER A 25 -22.77 70.59 -3.28
C SER A 25 -23.23 69.15 -3.51
N LEU A 26 -24.46 68.79 -3.09
CA LEU A 26 -25.06 67.48 -3.34
C LEU A 26 -25.87 67.41 -4.64
N ALA A 27 -26.00 68.54 -5.36
CA ALA A 27 -26.64 68.58 -6.67
C ALA A 27 -25.63 68.27 -7.79
N ALA A 28 -26.15 67.80 -8.93
CA ALA A 28 -25.34 67.51 -10.10
C ALA A 28 -24.62 68.77 -10.63
N ALA A 29 -23.48 68.57 -11.29
CA ALA A 29 -22.66 69.66 -11.82
C ALA A 29 -21.90 69.23 -13.08
N THR A 30 -21.58 70.19 -13.94
CA THR A 30 -20.59 70.01 -14.99
C THR A 30 -19.23 70.44 -14.44
N VAL A 31 -18.20 69.62 -14.59
CA VAL A 31 -16.84 69.90 -14.10
C VAL A 31 -15.82 69.73 -15.20
N SER A 32 -14.76 70.53 -15.15
CA SER A 32 -13.56 70.37 -15.98
C SER A 32 -12.31 70.60 -15.14
N PHE A 33 -11.17 70.08 -15.59
CA PHE A 33 -9.88 70.26 -14.95
C PHE A 33 -8.87 70.84 -15.94
N SER A 34 -8.01 71.75 -15.47
CA SER A 34 -6.83 72.18 -16.25
C SER A 34 -5.80 71.06 -16.37
N GLU A 35 -4.77 71.26 -17.22
CA GLU A 35 -3.58 70.40 -17.25
C GLU A 35 -2.87 70.30 -15.88
N THR A 36 -3.00 71.35 -15.05
CA THR A 36 -2.52 71.41 -13.66
C THR A 36 -3.49 70.83 -12.62
N GLY A 37 -4.59 70.20 -13.05
CA GLY A 37 -5.56 69.52 -12.18
C GLY A 37 -6.54 70.44 -11.44
N VAL A 38 -6.57 71.74 -11.76
CA VAL A 38 -7.39 72.75 -11.07
C VAL A 38 -8.87 72.61 -11.45
N PRO A 39 -9.79 72.42 -10.48
CA PRO A 39 -11.20 72.17 -10.78
C PRO A 39 -11.96 73.44 -11.14
N THR A 40 -12.79 73.34 -12.17
CA THR A 40 -13.73 74.37 -12.64
C THR A 40 -15.12 73.76 -12.71
N ILE A 41 -16.12 74.37 -12.07
CA ILE A 41 -17.42 73.77 -11.76
C ILE A 41 -18.58 74.69 -12.16
N GLU A 42 -19.59 74.11 -12.80
CA GLU A 42 -20.90 74.70 -13.04
C GLU A 42 -21.99 73.91 -12.30
N PRO A 43 -22.64 74.47 -11.25
CA PRO A 43 -23.78 73.82 -10.61
C PRO A 43 -25.01 73.81 -11.52
N SER A 44 -25.73 72.69 -11.54
CA SER A 44 -27.07 72.59 -12.17
C SER A 44 -28.15 73.40 -11.44
N VAL A 45 -27.91 73.78 -10.18
CA VAL A 45 -28.87 74.48 -9.31
C VAL A 45 -28.42 75.91 -9.03
N THR A 46 -29.35 76.87 -9.15
CA THR A 46 -29.11 78.30 -8.90
C THR A 46 -28.59 78.55 -7.47
N PRO A 47 -27.36 79.08 -7.29
CA PRO A 47 -26.79 79.30 -5.96
C PRO A 47 -27.37 80.55 -5.25
N PRO A 48 -27.23 80.67 -3.92
CA PRO A 48 -27.69 81.84 -3.17
C PRO A 48 -27.02 83.16 -3.61
N ARG A 49 -27.72 84.29 -3.44
CA ARG A 49 -27.24 85.63 -3.88
C ARG A 49 -25.86 86.04 -3.35
N ASN A 50 -25.44 85.55 -2.18
CA ASN A 50 -24.15 85.88 -1.57
C ASN A 50 -23.01 84.90 -1.93
N PHE A 51 -23.30 83.83 -2.67
CA PHE A 51 -22.40 82.68 -2.89
C PHE A 51 -21.06 83.06 -3.52
N THR A 52 -21.08 83.85 -4.60
CA THR A 52 -19.86 84.36 -5.26
C THR A 52 -19.02 85.26 -4.34
N THR A 53 -19.66 86.11 -3.55
CA THR A 53 -19.00 87.00 -2.59
C THR A 53 -18.32 86.25 -1.46
N THR A 54 -18.90 85.12 -1.01
CA THR A 54 -18.26 84.25 -0.01
C THR A 54 -17.12 83.44 -0.63
N LEU A 55 -17.31 82.82 -1.79
CA LEU A 55 -16.29 82.02 -2.46
C LEU A 55 -15.04 82.83 -2.84
N LYS A 56 -15.20 84.10 -3.25
CA LYS A 56 -14.07 85.01 -3.52
C LYS A 56 -13.12 85.21 -2.33
N LYS A 57 -13.58 85.00 -1.08
CA LYS A 57 -12.71 85.07 0.12
C LYS A 57 -11.72 83.91 0.20
N PHE A 58 -11.97 82.81 -0.53
CA PHE A 58 -11.12 81.64 -0.66
C PHE A 58 -10.36 81.62 -2.01
N GLY A 59 -10.17 82.78 -2.64
CA GLY A 59 -9.45 82.90 -3.92
C GLY A 59 -10.19 82.36 -5.15
N VAL A 60 -11.41 81.84 -4.99
CA VAL A 60 -12.22 81.26 -6.07
C VAL A 60 -12.66 82.35 -7.05
N GLN A 61 -12.40 82.13 -8.34
CA GLN A 61 -12.70 83.06 -9.43
C GLN A 61 -13.99 82.65 -10.15
N SER A 62 -14.65 83.61 -10.79
CA SER A 62 -15.82 83.36 -11.66
C SER A 62 -15.37 83.49 -13.11
N VAL A 63 -15.54 82.42 -13.88
CA VAL A 63 -15.04 82.31 -15.26
C VAL A 63 -16.23 82.30 -16.24
N LYS A 64 -15.97 82.54 -17.52
CA LYS A 64 -16.99 82.45 -18.58
C LYS A 64 -17.14 81.06 -19.18
N ASP A 65 -16.05 80.29 -19.21
CA ASP A 65 -15.90 79.05 -19.97
C ASP A 65 -15.15 78.00 -19.14
N HIS A 66 -15.26 76.72 -19.50
CA HIS A 66 -14.54 75.62 -18.85
C HIS A 66 -13.07 75.55 -19.29
N VAL A 67 -12.17 75.25 -18.36
CA VAL A 67 -10.69 75.26 -18.55
C VAL A 67 -10.15 73.93 -19.10
N GLY A 68 -11.03 73.05 -19.60
CA GLY A 68 -10.69 71.72 -20.11
C GLY A 68 -11.93 70.94 -20.54
N PRO A 69 -11.80 69.65 -20.90
CA PRO A 69 -12.95 68.82 -21.26
C PRO A 69 -13.95 68.73 -20.09
N THR A 70 -15.23 68.81 -20.42
CA THR A 70 -16.34 68.78 -19.47
C THR A 70 -16.79 67.35 -19.19
N GLN A 71 -17.04 67.05 -17.92
CA GLN A 71 -17.61 65.81 -17.41
C GLN A 71 -18.81 66.16 -16.52
N GLU A 72 -19.91 65.42 -16.65
CA GLU A 72 -21.02 65.50 -15.69
C GLU A 72 -20.72 64.68 -14.43
N VAL A 73 -21.03 65.22 -13.27
CA VAL A 73 -20.91 64.54 -11.97
C VAL A 73 -22.22 64.64 -11.18
N THR A 74 -22.53 63.59 -10.43
CA THR A 74 -23.75 63.45 -9.63
C THR A 74 -23.82 64.41 -8.46
N CYS A 75 -22.65 64.78 -7.91
CA CYS A 75 -22.48 65.77 -6.85
C CYS A 75 -21.09 66.42 -6.97
N TRP A 76 -20.88 67.56 -6.32
CA TRP A 76 -19.59 68.26 -6.32
C TRP A 76 -18.47 67.41 -5.68
N ILE A 77 -18.81 66.53 -4.74
CA ILE A 77 -17.84 65.69 -4.03
C ILE A 77 -17.14 64.71 -4.99
N GLN A 78 -17.82 64.26 -6.05
CA GLN A 78 -17.25 63.38 -7.08
C GLN A 78 -16.11 64.02 -7.90
N ALA A 79 -15.96 65.35 -7.87
CA ALA A 79 -14.84 66.03 -8.53
C ALA A 79 -13.50 65.87 -7.77
N LEU A 80 -13.53 65.48 -6.48
CA LEU A 80 -12.33 65.14 -5.72
C LEU A 80 -11.77 63.79 -6.20
N PRO A 81 -10.46 63.69 -6.52
CA PRO A 81 -9.86 62.42 -6.86
C PRO A 81 -9.68 61.53 -5.62
N VAL A 82 -9.70 60.21 -5.83
CA VAL A 82 -9.09 59.29 -4.85
C VAL A 82 -7.57 59.46 -4.89
N VAL A 83 -6.95 59.46 -3.72
CA VAL A 83 -5.51 59.65 -3.51
C VAL A 83 -4.89 58.29 -3.25
N ALA A 84 -3.67 58.04 -3.75
CA ALA A 84 -2.95 56.80 -3.45
C ALA A 84 -2.66 56.72 -1.93
N ASP A 85 -2.89 55.55 -1.33
CA ASP A 85 -2.58 55.30 0.06
C ASP A 85 -1.05 55.11 0.18
N PRO A 86 -0.32 55.91 0.99
CA PRO A 86 1.14 55.78 1.09
C PRO A 86 1.60 54.52 1.84
N HIS A 87 0.69 53.78 2.47
CA HIS A 87 0.98 52.53 3.18
C HIS A 87 0.40 51.31 2.45
N PRO A 88 1.04 50.13 2.54
CA PRO A 88 0.43 48.89 2.05
C PRO A 88 -0.86 48.59 2.83
N PRO A 89 -1.89 48.02 2.20
CA PRO A 89 -3.18 47.80 2.83
C PRO A 89 -3.12 46.71 3.91
N GLU A 90 -3.28 47.09 5.17
CA GLU A 90 -3.36 46.18 6.32
C GLU A 90 -4.69 45.39 6.32
N LEU A 91 -4.74 44.33 5.52
CA LEU A 91 -5.86 43.40 5.47
C LEU A 91 -5.65 42.24 6.46
N ASN A 92 -6.68 41.93 7.24
CA ASN A 92 -6.68 40.79 8.15
C ASN A 92 -7.49 39.62 7.57
N ASN A 93 -7.37 38.42 8.14
CA ASN A 93 -8.00 37.19 7.64
C ASN A 93 -9.55 37.16 7.75
N GLN A 94 -10.17 38.25 8.22
CA GLN A 94 -11.62 38.49 8.27
C GLN A 94 -12.06 39.73 7.47
N SER A 95 -11.13 40.52 6.90
CA SER A 95 -11.45 41.68 6.07
C SER A 95 -12.16 41.26 4.78
N PRO A 96 -13.37 41.75 4.47
CA PRO A 96 -14.03 41.47 3.21
C PRO A 96 -13.39 42.32 2.10
N VAL A 97 -13.05 41.67 1.00
CA VAL A 97 -12.52 42.31 -0.22
C VAL A 97 -13.47 41.97 -1.37
N LEU A 98 -13.75 42.97 -2.21
CA LEU A 98 -14.61 42.84 -3.36
C LEU A 98 -13.76 42.89 -4.63
N PHE A 99 -13.70 41.80 -5.38
CA PHE A 99 -13.02 41.73 -6.67
C PHE A 99 -14.04 42.00 -7.79
N GLU A 100 -13.83 43.06 -8.57
CA GLU A 100 -14.53 43.27 -9.85
C GLU A 100 -13.75 42.54 -10.96
N VAL A 101 -14.40 41.56 -11.58
CA VAL A 101 -13.88 40.80 -12.72
C VAL A 101 -14.62 41.26 -13.98
N SER A 102 -13.90 41.94 -14.88
CA SER A 102 -14.43 42.48 -16.14
C SER A 102 -14.22 41.56 -17.35
N ALA A 103 -13.55 40.42 -17.15
CA ALA A 103 -13.41 39.34 -18.13
C ALA A 103 -13.89 38.04 -17.46
N THR A 104 -15.14 37.67 -17.70
CA THR A 104 -15.87 36.60 -16.98
C THR A 104 -15.17 35.25 -17.03
N GLU A 105 -14.47 34.95 -18.13
CA GLU A 105 -13.58 33.78 -18.31
C GLU A 105 -12.50 33.62 -17.22
N GLN A 106 -12.11 34.70 -16.54
CA GLN A 106 -11.10 34.66 -15.47
C GLN A 106 -11.68 34.32 -14.10
N LEU A 107 -13.01 34.34 -13.92
CA LEU A 107 -13.65 34.01 -12.65
C LEU A 107 -13.33 32.57 -12.17
N PRO A 108 -13.45 31.50 -13.00
CA PRO A 108 -13.11 30.14 -12.55
C PRO A 108 -11.65 30.00 -12.14
N SER A 109 -10.74 30.72 -12.82
CA SER A 109 -9.32 30.77 -12.45
C SER A 109 -9.11 31.42 -11.09
N LEU A 110 -9.75 32.57 -10.82
CA LEU A 110 -9.61 33.30 -9.57
C LEU A 110 -10.21 32.53 -8.38
N VAL A 111 -11.42 31.98 -8.56
CA VAL A 111 -12.10 31.13 -7.55
C VAL A 111 -11.27 29.90 -7.23
N SER A 112 -10.79 29.18 -8.24
CA SER A 112 -9.99 27.97 -8.06
C SER A 112 -8.60 28.26 -7.46
N GLU A 113 -8.01 29.43 -7.75
CA GLU A 113 -6.79 29.90 -7.10
C GLU A 113 -6.99 30.07 -5.59
N MET A 114 -8.10 30.68 -5.17
CA MET A 114 -8.44 30.92 -3.77
C MET A 114 -8.87 29.66 -3.02
N LEU A 115 -9.66 28.77 -3.64
CA LEU A 115 -10.01 27.46 -3.08
C LEU A 115 -8.77 26.59 -2.84
N ARG A 116 -7.85 26.53 -3.81
CA ARG A 116 -6.56 25.83 -3.68
C ARG A 116 -5.67 26.42 -2.57
N LEU A 117 -5.81 27.72 -2.29
CA LEU A 117 -5.11 28.42 -1.20
C LEU A 117 -5.87 28.35 0.14
N GLY A 118 -6.91 27.51 0.25
CA GLY A 118 -7.60 27.23 1.50
C GLY A 118 -8.59 28.31 1.94
N ASN A 119 -9.11 29.11 1.01
CA ASN A 119 -10.20 30.05 1.31
C ASN A 119 -11.48 29.72 0.52
N ASP A 120 -12.42 29.14 1.23
CA ASP A 120 -13.79 28.77 0.82
C ASP A 120 -14.82 29.88 1.06
N ARG A 121 -14.48 30.93 1.84
CA ARG A 121 -15.38 32.05 2.21
C ARG A 121 -15.51 33.07 1.09
N GLN A 122 -16.06 32.60 -0.03
CA GLN A 122 -16.25 33.33 -1.27
C GLN A 122 -17.74 33.36 -1.65
N SER A 123 -18.21 34.47 -2.20
CA SER A 123 -19.55 34.60 -2.77
C SER A 123 -19.56 35.54 -3.97
N TYR A 124 -20.41 35.28 -4.96
CA TYR A 124 -20.38 35.99 -6.25
C TYR A 124 -21.71 36.66 -6.60
N ARG A 125 -21.65 37.65 -7.50
CA ARG A 125 -22.82 38.29 -8.09
C ARG A 125 -22.52 38.75 -9.51
N TRP A 126 -23.39 38.40 -10.44
CA TRP A 126 -23.32 38.88 -11.82
C TRP A 126 -23.93 40.29 -11.91
N LEU A 127 -23.30 41.14 -12.72
CA LEU A 127 -23.80 42.46 -13.10
C LEU A 127 -24.08 42.42 -14.61
N GLN A 128 -25.36 42.46 -14.97
CA GLN A 128 -25.80 42.59 -16.36
C GLN A 128 -25.75 44.06 -16.79
N PRO A 129 -25.38 44.37 -18.06
CA PRO A 129 -25.52 45.71 -18.59
C PRO A 129 -26.97 46.18 -18.62
N THR A 130 -27.20 47.43 -18.23
CA THR A 130 -28.47 48.12 -18.39
C THR A 130 -28.55 48.77 -19.77
N ASP A 131 -29.74 48.85 -20.38
CA ASP A 131 -29.96 49.39 -21.74
C ASP A 131 -29.38 50.81 -21.97
N ALA A 132 -29.17 51.58 -20.90
CA ALA A 132 -28.56 52.91 -20.95
C ALA A 132 -27.04 52.91 -21.23
N GLN A 133 -26.33 51.78 -21.05
CA GLN A 133 -24.88 51.66 -21.29
C GLN A 133 -24.50 50.33 -21.96
N PRO A 134 -24.92 50.07 -23.22
CA PRO A 134 -24.70 48.80 -23.92
C PRO A 134 -23.24 48.48 -24.30
N GLN A 135 -22.28 49.34 -23.93
CA GLN A 135 -20.84 49.08 -24.09
C GLN A 135 -20.18 48.47 -22.85
N ALA A 136 -20.90 48.37 -21.73
CA ALA A 136 -20.40 47.65 -20.55
C ALA A 136 -20.58 46.13 -20.76
N GLY A 137 -19.50 45.41 -21.07
CA GLY A 137 -19.52 43.95 -21.03
C GLY A 137 -19.89 43.41 -19.64
N GLU A 138 -20.43 42.19 -19.58
CA GLU A 138 -20.79 41.50 -18.34
C GLU A 138 -19.66 41.51 -17.31
N ARG A 139 -20.01 41.73 -16.04
CA ARG A 139 -19.02 41.74 -14.95
C ARG A 139 -19.47 40.84 -13.81
N VAL A 140 -18.51 40.33 -13.06
CA VAL A 140 -18.77 39.60 -11.81
C VAL A 140 -18.11 40.31 -10.65
N LEU A 141 -18.88 40.50 -9.58
CA LEU A 141 -18.37 40.86 -8.28
C LEU A 141 -18.13 39.57 -7.48
N LEU A 142 -16.88 39.28 -7.14
CA LEU A 142 -16.49 38.18 -6.25
C LEU A 142 -16.09 38.76 -4.89
N ARG A 143 -16.95 38.56 -3.88
CA ARG A 143 -16.72 38.97 -2.49
C ARG A 143 -16.01 37.85 -1.73
N VAL A 144 -14.87 38.16 -1.13
CA VAL A 144 -14.01 37.18 -0.46
C VAL A 144 -13.63 37.67 0.93
N ILE A 145 -13.77 36.82 1.94
CA ILE A 145 -13.39 37.15 3.32
C ILE A 145 -11.93 36.73 3.53
N GLY A 146 -11.02 37.68 3.76
CA GLY A 146 -9.58 37.43 3.95
C GLY A 146 -8.90 36.73 2.78
N PRO A 147 -8.91 37.29 1.55
CA PRO A 147 -8.31 36.66 0.37
C PRO A 147 -6.79 36.47 0.49
N PRO A 148 -6.20 35.47 -0.21
CA PRO A 148 -4.76 35.25 -0.20
C PRO A 148 -3.96 36.44 -0.77
N TYR A 149 -2.78 36.70 -0.19
CA TYR A 149 -1.90 37.82 -0.55
C TYR A 149 -1.51 37.85 -2.04
N TYR A 150 -1.23 36.69 -2.66
CA TYR A 150 -0.87 36.63 -4.08
C TYR A 150 -2.04 36.98 -5.01
N SER A 151 -3.27 36.61 -4.64
CA SER A 151 -4.48 36.95 -5.39
C SER A 151 -4.81 38.44 -5.30
N LEU A 152 -4.52 39.06 -4.13
CA LEU A 152 -4.55 40.52 -3.97
C LEU A 152 -3.47 41.20 -4.82
N LEU A 153 -2.23 40.69 -4.80
CA LEU A 153 -1.12 41.24 -5.57
C LEU A 153 -1.45 41.29 -7.07
N ARG A 154 -1.96 40.17 -7.62
CA ARG A 154 -2.44 40.04 -9.01
C ARG A 154 -3.54 41.06 -9.37
N ALA A 155 -4.38 41.46 -8.42
CA ALA A 155 -5.39 42.51 -8.61
C ALA A 155 -4.86 43.95 -8.41
N THR A 156 -3.59 44.11 -8.02
CA THR A 156 -2.88 45.38 -7.91
C THR A 156 -1.77 45.58 -8.95
N GLU A 157 -1.39 44.51 -9.66
CA GLU A 157 -0.40 44.54 -10.74
C GLU A 157 -0.88 45.42 -11.90
N GLY A 158 -0.05 46.40 -12.25
CA GLY A 158 -0.47 47.59 -13.00
C GLY A 158 -0.19 48.83 -12.16
N GLY A 159 0.91 49.51 -12.48
CA GLY A 159 1.42 50.63 -11.70
C GLY A 159 0.44 51.81 -11.62
N ILE A 160 0.62 52.64 -10.58
CA ILE A 160 -0.18 53.84 -10.32
C ILE A 160 -0.19 54.71 -11.59
N GLY A 161 -1.35 54.78 -12.26
CA GLY A 161 -1.55 55.52 -13.51
C GLY A 161 -1.86 54.68 -14.77
N LYS A 162 -1.69 53.34 -14.77
CA LYS A 162 -2.05 52.47 -15.91
C LYS A 162 -2.70 51.13 -15.51
N ARG A 163 -3.80 51.19 -14.76
CA ARG A 163 -4.62 50.01 -14.39
C ARG A 163 -5.77 49.75 -15.36
N THR A 164 -5.46 49.17 -16.51
CA THR A 164 -6.43 48.56 -17.44
C THR A 164 -6.43 47.03 -17.33
N GLY A 165 -6.25 46.50 -16.11
CA GLY A 165 -6.32 45.08 -15.82
C GLY A 165 -7.77 44.55 -15.78
N PRO A 166 -8.01 43.27 -16.09
CA PRO A 166 -9.34 42.66 -16.11
C PRO A 166 -9.91 42.36 -14.72
N ILE A 167 -9.09 42.45 -13.67
CA ILE A 167 -9.46 42.24 -12.27
C ILE A 167 -9.08 43.50 -11.49
N ARG A 168 -9.98 44.02 -10.64
CA ARG A 168 -9.71 45.08 -9.67
C ARG A 168 -10.18 44.65 -8.29
N ALA A 169 -9.43 44.97 -7.24
CA ALA A 169 -9.85 44.75 -5.85
C ALA A 169 -10.32 46.06 -5.20
N PHE A 170 -11.35 45.97 -4.36
CA PHE A 170 -11.90 47.07 -3.57
C PHE A 170 -12.04 46.67 -2.10
N ILE A 171 -11.88 47.67 -1.22
CA ILE A 171 -11.99 47.53 0.23
C ILE A 171 -13.03 48.50 0.79
N GLU A 172 -13.85 48.03 1.73
CA GLU A 172 -14.83 48.86 2.41
C GLU A 172 -14.10 49.82 3.37
N ARG A 173 -14.23 51.14 3.14
CA ARG A 173 -13.63 52.18 4.01
C ARG A 173 -14.66 52.79 4.96
N ALA A 174 -15.90 52.92 4.49
CA ALA A 174 -17.06 53.31 5.29
C ALA A 174 -18.27 52.43 4.88
N PRO A 175 -19.34 52.31 5.68
CA PRO A 175 -20.42 51.36 5.43
C PRO A 175 -21.07 51.54 4.04
N ARG A 176 -20.96 50.50 3.20
CA ARG A 176 -21.38 50.42 1.78
C ARG A 176 -20.58 51.33 0.83
N VAL A 177 -19.41 51.81 1.23
CA VAL A 177 -18.48 52.65 0.45
C VAL A 177 -17.16 51.90 0.24
N TRP A 178 -16.96 51.42 -0.98
CA TRP A 178 -15.87 50.56 -1.41
C TRP A 178 -14.87 51.37 -2.24
N VAL A 179 -13.58 51.33 -1.90
CA VAL A 179 -12.52 52.09 -2.55
C VAL A 179 -11.50 51.15 -3.18
N GLU A 180 -11.01 51.46 -4.38
CA GLU A 180 -10.00 50.65 -5.09
C GLU A 180 -8.74 50.42 -4.22
N LEU A 181 -8.23 49.18 -4.22
CA LEU A 181 -7.13 48.75 -3.37
C LEU A 181 -5.82 49.51 -3.70
N GLY A 182 -5.25 50.15 -2.68
CA GLY A 182 -4.12 51.08 -2.80
C GLY A 182 -4.53 52.56 -2.92
N PHE A 183 -5.82 52.88 -2.81
CA PHE A 183 -6.33 54.25 -2.77
C PHE A 183 -7.19 54.53 -1.53
N ASN A 184 -7.42 55.82 -1.27
CA ASN A 184 -8.36 56.33 -0.28
C ASN A 184 -9.08 57.58 -0.84
N HIS A 185 -10.36 57.77 -0.51
CA HIS A 185 -11.09 58.97 -0.89
C HIS A 185 -11.00 60.03 0.22
N PRO A 186 -10.63 61.30 -0.06
CA PRO A 186 -10.38 62.31 0.99
C PRO A 186 -11.55 62.65 1.93
N LEU A 187 -12.77 62.15 1.63
CA LEU A 187 -13.98 62.30 2.44
C LEU A 187 -14.76 60.96 2.59
N ALA A 188 -14.09 59.80 2.49
CA ALA A 188 -14.73 58.47 2.50
C ALA A 188 -15.76 58.28 3.63
N ASP A 189 -15.39 58.62 4.87
CA ASP A 189 -16.22 58.46 6.09
C ASP A 189 -17.49 59.33 6.11
N GLN A 190 -17.55 60.34 5.24
CA GLN A 190 -18.66 61.29 5.12
C GLN A 190 -19.64 60.88 4.02
N LEU A 191 -19.26 59.93 3.15
CA LEU A 191 -20.13 59.41 2.10
C LEU A 191 -21.15 58.44 2.69
N ARG A 192 -22.43 58.66 2.37
CA ARG A 192 -23.53 57.76 2.75
C ARG A 192 -24.39 57.49 1.51
N PRO A 193 -24.25 56.33 0.85
CA PRO A 193 -25.13 55.96 -0.26
C PRO A 193 -26.56 55.79 0.24
N ALA A 194 -27.54 56.00 -0.66
CA ALA A 194 -28.96 55.85 -0.34
C ALA A 194 -29.28 54.45 0.21
N GLU A 195 -30.39 54.30 0.94
CA GLU A 195 -30.79 53.00 1.47
C GLU A 195 -30.95 51.97 0.34
N GLY A 196 -30.51 50.73 0.58
CA GLY A 196 -30.45 49.70 -0.46
C GLY A 196 -29.36 49.86 -1.52
N GLN A 197 -28.47 50.87 -1.46
CA GLN A 197 -27.37 51.05 -2.42
C GLN A 197 -25.96 50.90 -1.81
N MET A 198 -24.97 50.66 -2.66
CA MET A 198 -23.53 50.69 -2.36
C MET A 198 -22.78 51.49 -3.43
N LEU A 199 -21.62 52.03 -3.07
CA LEU A 199 -20.82 52.93 -3.90
C LEU A 199 -19.40 52.36 -4.08
N LEU A 200 -18.95 52.19 -5.32
CA LEU A 200 -17.57 51.84 -5.65
C LEU A 200 -16.84 53.09 -6.18
N LEU A 201 -15.64 53.35 -5.64
CA LEU A 201 -14.77 54.47 -5.99
C LEU A 201 -13.48 53.96 -6.64
N ARG A 202 -13.27 54.32 -7.91
CA ARG A 202 -12.10 53.93 -8.74
C ARG A 202 -11.19 55.12 -9.03
N ALA A 203 -9.91 54.84 -9.24
CA ALA A 203 -8.96 55.86 -9.65
C ALA A 203 -9.20 56.34 -11.10
N PRO A 204 -9.18 57.66 -11.40
CA PRO A 204 -8.95 58.77 -10.47
C PRO A 204 -10.23 59.35 -9.84
N ARG A 205 -11.38 59.35 -10.55
CA ARG A 205 -12.64 60.05 -10.18
C ARG A 205 -13.90 59.27 -10.58
N GLU A 206 -13.77 57.98 -10.84
CA GLU A 206 -14.89 57.13 -11.27
C GLU A 206 -15.72 56.69 -10.07
N TRP A 207 -17.01 57.01 -10.08
CA TRP A 207 -17.98 56.59 -9.06
C TRP A 207 -19.01 55.66 -9.73
N MET A 208 -19.26 54.51 -9.14
CA MET A 208 -20.27 53.54 -9.60
C MET A 208 -21.21 53.20 -8.45
N VAL A 209 -22.49 53.53 -8.60
CA VAL A 209 -23.55 53.17 -7.65
C VAL A 209 -24.17 51.86 -8.09
N LEU A 210 -24.27 50.90 -7.18
CA LEU A 210 -24.95 49.60 -7.39
C LEU A 210 -26.01 49.39 -6.31
N GLU A 211 -27.03 48.59 -6.60
CA GLU A 211 -27.93 48.08 -5.58
C GLU A 211 -27.20 47.09 -4.67
N ASN A 212 -27.46 47.15 -3.36
CA ASN A 212 -26.84 46.31 -2.33
C ASN A 212 -27.68 45.04 -2.09
N THR A 213 -27.81 44.19 -3.10
CA THR A 213 -28.48 42.88 -3.02
C THR A 213 -27.55 41.82 -2.43
N ALA A 214 -28.10 40.62 -2.17
CA ALA A 214 -27.32 39.45 -1.78
C ALA A 214 -26.29 39.03 -2.85
N PHE A 215 -25.30 38.25 -2.41
CA PHE A 215 -24.36 37.49 -3.23
C PHE A 215 -24.73 36.00 -3.09
N HIS A 216 -24.53 35.23 -4.16
CA HIS A 216 -24.70 33.78 -4.18
C HIS A 216 -23.47 33.07 -3.62
N ASP A 217 -23.67 31.98 -2.90
CA ASP A 217 -22.58 31.09 -2.50
C ASP A 217 -22.01 30.35 -3.72
N ILE A 218 -20.70 30.09 -3.75
CA ILE A 218 -20.06 29.32 -4.84
C ILE A 218 -20.59 27.88 -4.90
N TYR A 219 -21.07 27.34 -3.78
CA TYR A 219 -21.61 25.98 -3.71
C TYR A 219 -23.06 25.85 -4.21
N GLU A 220 -23.81 26.95 -4.45
CA GLU A 220 -25.18 26.90 -5.01
C GLU A 220 -25.25 26.23 -6.40
N ILE A 221 -24.13 26.15 -7.13
CA ILE A 221 -24.04 25.49 -8.45
C ILE A 221 -23.95 23.95 -8.32
N VAL A 222 -23.65 23.41 -7.13
CA VAL A 222 -23.41 21.97 -6.92
C VAL A 222 -24.70 21.21 -6.60
N ASP A 223 -25.72 21.89 -6.06
CA ASP A 223 -27.05 21.33 -5.85
C ASP A 223 -27.84 21.31 -7.17
N PHE A 224 -27.80 20.19 -7.89
CA PHE A 224 -28.59 19.97 -9.10
C PHE A 224 -30.03 19.54 -8.75
N PRO A 225 -31.07 20.37 -8.92
CA PRO A 225 -32.45 19.94 -8.77
C PRO A 225 -32.83 19.01 -9.93
N ILE A 226 -32.75 17.70 -9.70
CA ILE A 226 -33.17 16.69 -10.69
C ILE A 226 -34.68 16.82 -10.90
N ALA A 227 -35.09 17.13 -12.13
CA ALA A 227 -36.49 17.15 -12.53
C ALA A 227 -37.04 15.71 -12.58
N GLY A 228 -37.52 15.21 -11.44
CA GLY A 228 -38.16 13.91 -11.36
C GLY A 228 -39.49 13.89 -12.13
N GLU A 229 -39.63 12.94 -13.05
CA GLU A 229 -40.94 12.63 -13.65
C GLU A 229 -41.91 12.16 -12.57
N THR A 230 -43.19 12.51 -12.71
CA THR A 230 -44.22 12.24 -11.69
C THR A 230 -44.65 10.77 -11.71
N VAL A 231 -43.85 9.89 -11.12
CA VAL A 231 -44.16 8.46 -11.02
C VAL A 231 -45.34 8.25 -10.06
N GLN A 232 -46.33 7.43 -10.46
CA GLN A 232 -47.55 7.18 -9.69
C GLN A 232 -47.34 6.21 -8.52
N TRP A 233 -46.57 6.65 -7.51
CA TRP A 233 -46.47 5.97 -6.21
C TRP A 233 -47.15 6.83 -5.14
N GLU A 234 -48.20 6.32 -4.51
CA GLU A 234 -48.75 6.92 -3.29
C GLU A 234 -47.94 6.51 -2.05
N GLU A 235 -47.92 7.37 -1.02
CA GLU A 235 -47.14 7.15 0.20
C GLU A 235 -47.75 6.02 1.07
N ALA A 236 -47.33 4.79 0.80
CA ALA A 236 -47.65 3.63 1.63
C ALA A 236 -46.94 3.74 3.00
N LYS A 237 -47.65 4.29 4.00
CA LYS A 237 -47.20 4.29 5.39
C LYS A 237 -47.01 2.86 5.88
N LEU A 238 -45.83 2.56 6.44
CA LEU A 238 -45.60 1.29 7.13
C LEU A 238 -46.60 1.14 8.27
N GLU A 239 -47.48 0.13 8.18
CA GLU A 239 -48.51 -0.16 9.20
C GLU A 239 -47.90 -0.52 10.56
N SER A 240 -46.63 -0.92 10.60
CA SER A 240 -45.85 -1.09 11.83
C SER A 240 -44.35 -0.80 11.61
N PRO A 241 -43.63 -0.29 12.61
CA PRO A 241 -42.19 -0.07 12.51
C PRO A 241 -41.42 -1.40 12.41
N MET A 242 -40.43 -1.46 11.53
CA MET A 242 -39.61 -2.65 11.29
C MET A 242 -38.94 -3.14 12.58
N GLN A 243 -39.29 -4.36 13.01
CA GLN A 243 -38.72 -4.97 14.22
C GLN A 243 -37.35 -5.58 13.93
N VAL A 244 -36.30 -4.98 14.49
CA VAL A 244 -34.91 -5.49 14.42
C VAL A 244 -34.55 -6.09 15.79
N PRO A 245 -34.49 -7.43 15.93
CA PRO A 245 -34.21 -8.07 17.22
C PRO A 245 -32.73 -7.91 17.61
N LEU A 246 -32.48 -7.57 18.87
CA LEU A 246 -31.16 -7.63 19.48
C LEU A 246 -30.72 -9.10 19.63
N ARG A 247 -29.42 -9.37 19.40
CA ARG A 247 -28.80 -10.69 19.53
C ARG A 247 -27.41 -10.60 20.16
N LEU A 248 -26.99 -11.66 20.84
CA LEU A 248 -25.58 -11.87 21.20
C LEU A 248 -24.84 -12.47 19.99
N ALA A 249 -23.71 -11.86 19.63
CA ALA A 249 -22.80 -12.35 18.61
C ALA A 249 -21.38 -12.49 19.19
N ALA A 250 -20.51 -13.26 18.52
CA ALA A 250 -19.11 -13.37 18.90
C ALA A 250 -18.41 -11.99 18.93
N GLY A 251 -17.65 -11.74 19.98
CA GLY A 251 -16.92 -10.52 20.28
C GLY A 251 -15.51 -10.82 20.80
N ASN A 252 -14.91 -9.88 21.54
CA ASN A 252 -13.54 -10.04 22.04
C ASN A 252 -13.44 -11.16 23.10
N ALA A 253 -12.50 -12.08 22.90
CA ALA A 253 -12.22 -13.19 23.82
C ALA A 253 -11.22 -12.82 24.94
N ALA A 254 -10.54 -11.66 24.84
CA ALA A 254 -9.56 -11.21 25.83
C ALA A 254 -10.16 -10.42 27.02
N ASP A 255 -11.49 -10.32 27.12
CA ASP A 255 -12.17 -9.60 28.21
C ASP A 255 -12.25 -10.48 29.47
N LEU A 256 -11.85 -9.96 30.63
CA LEU A 256 -11.96 -10.68 31.91
C LEU A 256 -13.38 -10.64 32.49
N PRO A 257 -13.85 -11.70 33.17
CA PRO A 257 -15.11 -11.67 33.91
C PRO A 257 -15.01 -10.84 35.20
N GLU A 258 -16.07 -10.10 35.50
CA GLU A 258 -16.32 -9.37 36.76
C GLU A 258 -17.51 -9.95 37.55
N MET A 259 -18.20 -10.93 36.96
CA MET A 259 -19.35 -11.61 37.55
C MET A 259 -19.39 -13.07 37.09
N TRP A 260 -19.83 -13.98 37.95
CA TRP A 260 -19.99 -15.41 37.65
C TRP A 260 -21.34 -15.90 38.15
N ILE A 261 -21.97 -16.79 37.38
CA ILE A 261 -23.26 -17.40 37.73
C ILE A 261 -23.11 -18.92 37.83
N LEU A 262 -23.43 -19.44 39.02
CA LEU A 262 -23.35 -20.84 39.41
C LEU A 262 -24.76 -21.42 39.50
N ARG A 263 -25.19 -22.20 38.48
CA ARG A 263 -26.49 -22.92 38.48
C ARG A 263 -26.37 -24.42 38.78
N ARG A 264 -25.15 -24.95 38.88
CA ARG A 264 -24.87 -26.39 39.03
C ARG A 264 -23.93 -26.61 40.20
N ASN A 265 -24.35 -27.45 41.14
CA ASN A 265 -23.65 -27.74 42.39
C ASN A 265 -23.14 -26.48 43.11
N ALA A 266 -23.96 -25.42 43.10
CA ALA A 266 -23.51 -24.06 43.38
C ALA A 266 -22.96 -23.89 44.81
N VAL A 267 -23.54 -24.60 45.77
CA VAL A 267 -23.13 -24.60 47.18
C VAL A 267 -21.75 -25.24 47.34
N ASP A 268 -21.56 -26.51 46.94
CA ASP A 268 -20.27 -27.21 46.97
C ASP A 268 -19.14 -26.43 46.27
N GLN A 269 -19.46 -25.72 45.19
CA GLN A 269 -18.50 -24.86 44.49
C GLN A 269 -18.13 -23.62 45.28
N LEU A 270 -19.10 -22.98 45.95
CA LEU A 270 -18.82 -21.85 46.84
C LEU A 270 -18.04 -22.31 48.07
N ASP A 271 -18.41 -23.43 48.69
CA ASP A 271 -17.70 -24.02 49.83
C ASP A 271 -16.25 -24.39 49.47
N THR A 272 -16.03 -24.93 48.26
CA THR A 272 -14.69 -25.20 47.72
C THR A 272 -13.91 -23.89 47.54
N LEU A 273 -14.51 -22.86 46.94
CA LEU A 273 -13.87 -21.55 46.79
C LEU A 273 -13.53 -20.91 48.16
N VAL A 274 -14.43 -21.00 49.13
CA VAL A 274 -14.27 -20.43 50.48
C VAL A 274 -13.19 -21.18 51.29
N ARG A 275 -13.11 -22.50 51.15
CA ARG A 275 -12.08 -23.32 51.81
C ARG A 275 -10.68 -23.10 51.23
N ASP A 276 -10.58 -22.90 49.92
CA ASP A 276 -9.31 -22.93 49.20
C ASP A 276 -8.75 -21.52 48.84
N ALA A 277 -9.43 -20.43 49.24
CA ALA A 277 -9.05 -19.04 48.97
C ALA A 277 -8.54 -18.25 50.20
N GLU A 278 -7.72 -17.22 49.98
CA GLU A 278 -7.37 -16.22 51.00
C GLU A 278 -8.53 -15.24 51.30
N ASP A 279 -8.64 -14.79 52.56
CA ASP A 279 -9.54 -13.72 53.00
C ASP A 279 -9.49 -12.47 52.09
N LYS A 280 -8.30 -12.10 51.61
CA LYS A 280 -8.07 -10.96 50.70
C LYS A 280 -8.75 -11.12 49.33
N LEU A 281 -9.04 -12.34 48.91
CA LEU A 281 -9.85 -12.62 47.72
C LEU A 281 -11.34 -12.59 48.06
N LEU A 282 -11.73 -13.22 49.17
CA LEU A 282 -13.12 -13.30 49.63
C LEU A 282 -13.71 -11.91 49.92
N ALA A 283 -12.96 -11.04 50.59
CA ALA A 283 -13.31 -9.64 50.84
C ALA A 283 -13.47 -8.79 49.55
N ARG A 284 -13.06 -9.28 48.37
CA ARG A 284 -13.26 -8.60 47.08
C ARG A 284 -14.52 -9.03 46.35
N LEU A 285 -15.29 -9.98 46.89
CA LEU A 285 -16.49 -10.52 46.28
C LEU A 285 -17.73 -10.12 47.09
N ASN A 286 -18.74 -9.58 46.39
CA ASN A 286 -20.11 -9.69 46.86
C ASN A 286 -20.72 -10.96 46.25
N PHE A 287 -21.69 -11.54 46.94
CA PHE A 287 -22.49 -12.66 46.46
C PHE A 287 -23.97 -12.39 46.65
N ALA A 288 -24.80 -13.09 45.87
CA ALA A 288 -26.24 -13.16 46.07
C ALA A 288 -26.71 -14.60 45.80
N VAL A 289 -27.80 -15.01 46.46
CA VAL A 289 -28.45 -16.30 46.25
C VAL A 289 -29.86 -16.07 45.74
N THR A 290 -30.22 -16.74 44.65
CA THR A 290 -31.58 -16.83 44.14
C THR A 290 -31.94 -18.29 43.94
N HIS A 291 -33.23 -18.63 43.98
CA HIS A 291 -33.70 -19.94 43.56
C HIS A 291 -34.09 -19.86 42.08
N ASP A 292 -33.94 -20.95 41.34
CA ASP A 292 -34.54 -21.09 40.01
C ASP A 292 -35.99 -21.61 40.10
N ASP A 293 -36.67 -21.69 38.96
CA ASP A 293 -38.07 -22.16 38.86
C ASP A 293 -38.27 -23.62 39.30
N THR A 294 -37.18 -24.38 39.53
CA THR A 294 -37.20 -25.74 40.08
C THR A 294 -36.93 -25.80 41.59
N GLY A 295 -36.66 -24.65 42.22
CA GLY A 295 -36.28 -24.53 43.62
C GLY A 295 -34.78 -24.76 43.89
N SER A 296 -33.95 -24.88 42.84
CA SER A 296 -32.51 -25.12 43.00
C SER A 296 -31.77 -23.80 43.29
N PRO A 297 -30.80 -23.77 44.23
CA PRO A 297 -30.06 -22.55 44.55
C PRO A 297 -29.07 -22.20 43.43
N THR A 298 -29.27 -21.03 42.82
CA THR A 298 -28.34 -20.36 41.91
C THR A 298 -27.59 -19.27 42.67
N ILE A 299 -26.25 -19.32 42.64
CA ILE A 299 -25.38 -18.35 43.32
C ILE A 299 -24.74 -17.43 42.28
N ILE A 300 -24.74 -16.13 42.57
CA ILE A 300 -24.14 -15.10 41.72
C ILE A 300 -22.99 -14.47 42.51
N LEU A 301 -21.78 -14.46 41.94
CA LEU A 301 -20.60 -13.79 42.50
C LEU A 301 -20.28 -12.56 41.66
N ARG A 302 -19.98 -11.42 42.30
CA ARG A 302 -19.67 -10.13 41.66
C ARG A 302 -18.45 -9.50 42.31
N VAL A 303 -17.51 -9.00 41.51
CA VAL A 303 -16.34 -8.26 42.02
C VAL A 303 -16.78 -6.91 42.60
N ARG A 304 -16.34 -6.59 43.82
CA ARG A 304 -16.54 -5.28 44.46
C ARG A 304 -15.77 -4.19 43.68
N PRO A 305 -16.35 -3.02 43.41
CA PRO A 305 -15.66 -1.94 42.68
C PRO A 305 -14.29 -1.60 43.29
N SER A 306 -13.22 -1.79 42.51
CA SER A 306 -11.84 -1.58 42.98
C SER A 306 -10.93 -1.09 41.86
N LYS A 307 -9.73 -0.60 42.21
CA LYS A 307 -8.67 -0.24 41.24
C LYS A 307 -7.79 -1.44 40.84
N LEU A 308 -8.06 -2.63 41.36
CA LEU A 308 -7.32 -3.85 41.07
C LEU A 308 -8.02 -4.63 39.95
N PRO A 309 -7.28 -5.35 39.08
CA PRO A 309 -7.88 -6.17 38.03
C PRO A 309 -8.81 -7.26 38.63
N PRO A 310 -9.84 -7.71 37.90
CA PRO A 310 -10.74 -8.77 38.36
C PRO A 310 -9.94 -10.04 38.73
N PRO A 311 -10.26 -10.72 39.84
CA PRO A 311 -9.59 -11.96 40.22
C PRO A 311 -10.04 -13.13 39.33
N THR A 312 -9.10 -14.02 39.00
CA THR A 312 -9.42 -15.30 38.35
C THR A 312 -9.98 -16.27 39.39
N LEU A 313 -11.23 -16.70 39.25
CA LEU A 313 -11.85 -17.72 40.12
C LEU A 313 -11.85 -19.09 39.42
N ALA A 314 -11.42 -20.14 40.13
CA ALA A 314 -11.34 -21.50 39.61
C ALA A 314 -12.68 -22.26 39.74
N LEU A 315 -13.73 -21.72 39.13
CA LEU A 315 -15.10 -22.27 39.18
C LEU A 315 -15.37 -23.22 38.01
N VAL A 316 -16.21 -24.23 38.22
CA VAL A 316 -16.58 -25.30 37.27
C VAL A 316 -17.99 -25.05 36.72
N ASP A 317 -18.22 -25.26 35.43
CA ASP A 317 -19.52 -25.00 34.76
C ASP A 317 -20.07 -23.55 34.94
N ALA A 318 -19.26 -22.61 35.46
CA ALA A 318 -19.68 -21.24 35.76
C ALA A 318 -19.59 -20.33 34.54
N LEU A 319 -20.67 -19.61 34.23
CA LEU A 319 -20.66 -18.61 33.16
C LEU A 319 -20.13 -17.27 33.69
N GLY A 320 -19.07 -16.78 33.05
CA GLY A 320 -18.43 -15.50 33.35
C GLY A 320 -18.97 -14.34 32.52
N PHE A 321 -19.23 -13.20 33.15
CA PHE A 321 -19.82 -12.00 32.55
C PHE A 321 -18.97 -10.74 32.81
N LYS A 322 -19.05 -9.77 31.90
CA LYS A 322 -18.33 -8.48 31.88
C LYS A 322 -19.31 -7.29 31.77
N PRO A 323 -19.01 -6.10 32.32
CA PRO A 323 -19.90 -4.94 32.21
C PRO A 323 -19.94 -4.37 30.79
N PHE A 324 -21.14 -4.11 30.25
CA PHE A 324 -21.28 -3.51 28.92
C PHE A 324 -20.92 -2.02 28.92
N TRP A 325 -19.85 -1.65 28.20
CA TRP A 325 -19.40 -0.25 28.03
C TRP A 325 -19.24 0.50 29.37
N LYS A 326 -18.82 -0.18 30.43
CA LYS A 326 -18.72 0.36 31.80
C LYS A 326 -20.06 0.87 32.36
N LEU A 327 -21.19 0.25 32.02
CA LEU A 327 -22.43 0.33 32.80
C LEU A 327 -22.30 -0.56 34.04
N PRO A 328 -22.61 -0.07 35.26
CA PRO A 328 -22.44 -0.85 36.50
C PRO A 328 -23.53 -1.89 36.73
N ASN A 329 -24.64 -1.80 35.99
CA ASN A 329 -25.87 -2.57 36.14
C ASN A 329 -26.23 -3.45 34.91
N LEU A 330 -25.37 -3.54 33.89
CA LEU A 330 -25.62 -4.38 32.70
C LEU A 330 -24.42 -5.24 32.32
N PHE A 331 -24.60 -6.55 32.34
CA PHE A 331 -23.54 -7.54 32.14
C PHE A 331 -23.79 -8.45 30.93
N LEU A 332 -22.74 -8.73 30.16
CA LEU A 332 -22.74 -9.63 28.98
C LEU A 332 -21.81 -10.82 29.22
N PRO A 333 -22.08 -12.01 28.65
CA PRO A 333 -21.13 -13.12 28.67
C PRO A 333 -19.77 -12.71 28.07
N VAL A 334 -18.68 -13.17 28.68
CA VAL A 334 -17.33 -13.04 28.12
C VAL A 334 -17.29 -13.67 26.72
N GLY A 335 -16.50 -13.09 25.80
CA GLY A 335 -16.48 -13.51 24.40
C GLY A 335 -17.65 -13.02 23.52
N THR A 336 -18.63 -12.27 24.05
CA THR A 336 -19.81 -11.80 23.27
C THR A 336 -19.88 -10.27 23.10
N ARG A 337 -20.75 -9.83 22.18
CA ARG A 337 -21.20 -8.45 21.94
C ARG A 337 -22.67 -8.41 21.51
N LEU A 338 -23.36 -7.29 21.75
CA LEU A 338 -24.71 -7.04 21.22
C LEU A 338 -24.66 -6.62 19.73
N MET A 339 -25.59 -7.15 18.94
CA MET A 339 -25.85 -6.79 17.55
C MET A 339 -27.36 -6.55 17.33
N PRO A 340 -27.78 -5.53 16.55
CA PRO A 340 -26.96 -4.43 16.01
C PRO A 340 -26.32 -3.56 17.11
N THR A 341 -25.25 -2.86 16.75
CA THR A 341 -24.48 -2.01 17.67
C THR A 341 -25.19 -0.69 17.98
N LEU A 342 -26.10 -0.71 18.97
CA LEU A 342 -26.79 0.48 19.45
C LEU A 342 -25.90 1.39 20.32
N ARG A 343 -26.23 2.69 20.35
CA ARG A 343 -25.58 3.67 21.25
C ARG A 343 -25.84 3.29 22.72
N ARG A 344 -24.85 3.49 23.61
CA ARG A 344 -24.90 3.17 25.06
C ARG A 344 -26.24 3.52 25.73
N GLU A 345 -26.71 4.74 25.52
CA GLU A 345 -27.93 5.24 26.17
C GLU A 345 -29.20 4.53 25.66
N LYS A 346 -29.23 4.11 24.39
CA LYS A 346 -30.36 3.32 23.88
C LYS A 346 -30.33 1.87 24.37
N VAL A 347 -29.14 1.29 24.59
CA VAL A 347 -29.02 -0.01 25.26
C VAL A 347 -29.46 0.10 26.72
N ARG A 348 -29.09 1.17 27.43
CA ARG A 348 -29.56 1.45 28.80
C ARG A 348 -31.10 1.50 28.84
N GLN A 349 -31.74 2.30 28.00
CA GLN A 349 -33.21 2.37 27.89
C GLN A 349 -33.90 1.05 27.54
N LEU A 350 -33.23 0.12 26.85
CA LEU A 350 -33.86 -1.13 26.38
C LEU A 350 -33.64 -2.33 27.31
N LEU A 351 -32.55 -2.34 28.09
CA LEU A 351 -32.12 -3.52 28.85
C LEU A 351 -31.69 -3.24 30.30
N ALA A 352 -31.52 -1.97 30.72
CA ALA A 352 -30.98 -1.62 32.03
C ALA A 352 -31.39 -0.19 32.45
N GLU A 353 -32.67 0.13 32.31
CA GLU A 353 -33.21 1.47 32.57
C GLU A 353 -33.19 1.80 34.06
N ASP A 354 -33.60 0.84 34.88
CA ASP A 354 -33.57 0.87 36.34
C ASP A 354 -32.12 0.70 36.87
N PRO A 355 -31.56 1.69 37.59
CA PRO A 355 -30.22 1.59 38.16
C PRO A 355 -30.16 0.75 39.44
N SER A 356 -31.29 0.43 40.07
CA SER A 356 -31.36 -0.36 41.32
C SER A 356 -31.32 -1.88 41.09
N ARG A 357 -31.45 -2.32 39.84
CA ARG A 357 -31.40 -3.73 39.43
C ARG A 357 -30.17 -3.98 38.58
N ILE A 358 -29.43 -5.04 38.92
CA ILE A 358 -28.42 -5.60 38.04
C ILE A 358 -29.12 -6.48 37.00
N VAL A 359 -28.79 -6.30 35.72
CA VAL A 359 -29.25 -7.13 34.61
C VAL A 359 -28.07 -7.86 33.96
N TRP A 360 -28.24 -9.12 33.61
CA TRP A 360 -27.31 -9.89 32.78
C TRP A 360 -28.04 -10.60 31.65
N LEU A 361 -27.38 -10.72 30.49
CA LEU A 361 -27.98 -11.35 29.30
C LEU A 361 -27.53 -12.82 29.21
N PHE A 362 -28.35 -13.73 29.73
CA PHE A 362 -28.04 -15.15 29.73
C PHE A 362 -28.27 -15.75 28.33
N PRO A 363 -27.31 -16.48 27.74
CA PRO A 363 -27.49 -17.08 26.41
C PRO A 363 -28.49 -18.25 26.47
N GLU A 364 -29.47 -18.25 25.56
CA GLU A 364 -30.39 -19.39 25.43
C GLU A 364 -29.66 -20.57 24.76
N LYS A 365 -29.97 -21.81 25.17
CA LYS A 365 -29.39 -22.99 24.52
C LYS A 365 -30.02 -23.19 23.14
N GLU A 366 -29.19 -23.57 22.17
CA GLU A 366 -29.65 -23.90 20.82
C GLU A 366 -30.54 -25.15 20.85
N ALA A 367 -31.86 -24.93 20.83
CA ALA A 367 -32.80 -25.92 20.34
C ALA A 367 -32.63 -26.08 18.82
N GLU A 368 -32.90 -27.28 18.30
CA GLU A 368 -32.66 -27.69 16.91
C GLU A 368 -33.48 -26.84 15.91
N GLY A 369 -32.96 -25.67 15.51
CA GLY A 369 -33.75 -24.73 14.71
C GLY A 369 -33.19 -23.31 14.53
N ASN A 370 -31.93 -23.17 14.10
CA ASN A 370 -31.42 -21.97 13.39
C ASN A 370 -31.65 -20.59 14.07
N LYS A 371 -31.57 -20.52 15.41
CA LYS A 371 -31.75 -19.28 16.21
C LYS A 371 -30.43 -18.78 16.82
N VAL A 372 -29.44 -18.52 15.98
CA VAL A 372 -28.13 -18.01 16.43
C VAL A 372 -28.28 -16.68 17.18
N GLY A 373 -27.86 -16.65 18.45
CA GLY A 373 -27.65 -15.45 19.25
C GLY A 373 -28.82 -14.97 20.12
N VAL A 374 -29.82 -15.81 20.43
CA VAL A 374 -30.91 -15.45 21.36
C VAL A 374 -30.41 -15.42 22.81
N PHE A 375 -30.97 -14.51 23.61
CA PHE A 375 -30.64 -14.34 25.03
C PHE A 375 -31.89 -14.00 25.84
N VAL A 376 -31.85 -14.30 27.14
CA VAL A 376 -32.85 -13.90 28.13
C VAL A 376 -32.23 -12.86 29.08
N PRO A 377 -32.83 -11.66 29.24
CA PRO A 377 -32.40 -10.70 30.25
C PRO A 377 -32.92 -11.13 31.63
N GLU A 378 -32.00 -11.52 32.51
CA GLU A 378 -32.28 -11.89 33.89
C GLU A 378 -31.79 -10.76 34.82
N SER A 379 -32.42 -10.58 35.99
CA SER A 379 -32.06 -9.48 36.89
C SER A 379 -32.37 -9.69 38.37
N LEU A 380 -31.60 -9.03 39.22
CA LEU A 380 -31.68 -9.07 40.68
C LEU A 380 -31.48 -7.66 41.26
N PRO A 381 -32.15 -7.25 42.35
CA PRO A 381 -31.85 -5.98 43.03
C PRO A 381 -30.40 -5.90 43.52
N ASP A 382 -29.77 -4.73 43.41
CA ASP A 382 -28.38 -4.51 43.85
C ASP A 382 -28.23 -4.72 45.38
N GLU A 383 -29.29 -4.42 46.15
CA GLU A 383 -29.38 -4.64 47.61
C GLU A 383 -29.25 -6.11 48.04
N ALA A 384 -29.51 -7.07 47.14
CA ALA A 384 -29.38 -8.49 47.43
C ALA A 384 -27.91 -8.99 47.36
N PHE A 385 -26.98 -8.17 46.87
CA PHE A 385 -25.55 -8.49 46.79
C PHE A 385 -24.80 -8.08 48.06
N ARG A 386 -24.63 -9.03 48.98
CA ARG A 386 -23.88 -8.80 50.24
C ARG A 386 -22.41 -9.19 50.11
N PRO A 387 -21.51 -8.64 50.94
CA PRO A 387 -20.12 -9.10 51.02
C PRO A 387 -20.06 -10.58 51.39
N LEU A 388 -19.25 -11.38 50.67
CA LEU A 388 -19.15 -12.83 50.92
C LEU A 388 -18.60 -13.15 52.33
N GLU A 389 -17.73 -12.28 52.84
CA GLU A 389 -17.19 -12.31 54.20
C GLU A 389 -18.24 -12.30 55.32
N GLU A 390 -19.44 -11.74 55.09
CA GLU A 390 -20.53 -11.72 56.10
C GLU A 390 -21.23 -13.08 56.31
N TRP A 391 -20.98 -14.07 55.44
CA TRP A 391 -21.64 -15.38 55.48
C TRP A 391 -20.73 -16.55 55.87
N ILE A 392 -19.42 -16.33 56.00
CA ILE A 392 -18.45 -17.40 56.26
C ILE A 392 -18.25 -17.56 57.77
N ASN A 393 -18.82 -18.64 58.33
CA ASN A 393 -18.58 -19.05 59.72
C ASN A 393 -17.56 -20.18 59.78
N TYR A 394 -16.32 -19.87 60.17
CA TYR A 394 -15.26 -20.86 60.36
C TYR A 394 -15.51 -21.69 61.64
N ILE A 395 -16.02 -22.91 61.50
CA ILE A 395 -16.27 -23.85 62.59
C ILE A 395 -15.12 -24.87 62.67
N ILE A 396 -14.51 -25.03 63.85
CA ILE A 396 -13.46 -26.02 64.10
C ILE A 396 -14.11 -27.41 64.27
N ASP A 397 -14.07 -28.22 63.21
CA ASP A 397 -14.94 -29.40 63.03
C ASP A 397 -14.61 -30.63 63.93
N HIS A 398 -13.70 -30.50 64.90
CA HIS A 398 -13.03 -31.66 65.48
C HIS A 398 -13.78 -32.43 66.59
N GLN A 399 -14.90 -31.91 67.13
CA GLN A 399 -15.72 -32.56 68.18
C GLN A 399 -17.25 -32.41 67.98
N ARG A 400 -17.71 -32.24 66.73
CA ARG A 400 -19.11 -31.90 66.39
C ARG A 400 -20.18 -32.81 67.06
N GLN A 401 -19.97 -34.14 67.11
CA GLN A 401 -20.92 -35.07 67.74
C GLN A 401 -21.01 -34.96 69.27
N GLN A 402 -19.89 -34.64 69.94
CA GLN A 402 -19.88 -34.43 71.40
C GLN A 402 -20.56 -33.11 71.77
N LEU A 403 -20.34 -32.06 70.97
CA LEU A 403 -20.97 -30.75 71.19
C LEU A 403 -22.49 -30.78 70.96
N THR A 404 -22.99 -31.43 69.89
CA THR A 404 -24.46 -31.51 69.66
C THR A 404 -25.20 -32.21 70.80
N SER A 405 -24.63 -33.28 71.36
CA SER A 405 -25.23 -34.01 72.48
C SER A 405 -25.14 -33.24 73.80
N TRP A 406 -24.09 -32.44 74.00
CA TRP A 406 -24.00 -31.50 75.13
C TRP A 406 -24.97 -30.32 75.00
N MET A 407 -25.13 -29.74 73.80
CA MET A 407 -26.05 -28.62 73.56
C MET A 407 -27.51 -28.98 73.82
N GLN A 408 -27.94 -30.20 73.45
CA GLN A 408 -29.29 -30.68 73.77
C GLN A 408 -29.49 -30.95 75.28
N ALA A 409 -28.44 -31.35 76.01
CA ALA A 409 -28.49 -31.52 77.46
C ALA A 409 -28.41 -30.20 78.25
N MET A 410 -28.01 -29.10 77.60
CA MET A 410 -27.82 -27.77 78.20
C MET A 410 -28.94 -26.77 77.88
N GLN A 411 -30.00 -27.17 77.16
CA GLN A 411 -31.22 -26.36 77.05
C GLN A 411 -32.05 -26.42 78.34
N PHE A 412 -31.67 -25.57 79.30
CA PHE A 412 -32.51 -25.22 80.44
C PHE A 412 -33.13 -23.84 80.23
N GLU A 413 -34.44 -23.72 80.44
CA GLU A 413 -35.09 -22.43 80.64
C GLU A 413 -34.65 -21.85 81.98
N PHE A 414 -34.08 -20.64 81.97
CA PHE A 414 -33.65 -19.96 83.18
C PHE A 414 -34.60 -18.81 83.54
N GLU A 415 -35.31 -18.94 84.66
CA GLU A 415 -35.63 -17.77 85.47
C GLU A 415 -34.37 -17.27 86.20
N SER A 416 -34.33 -15.98 86.52
CA SER A 416 -33.08 -15.24 86.75
C SER A 416 -32.68 -15.07 88.22
N PHE A 417 -31.38 -15.24 88.54
CA PHE A 417 -30.67 -14.32 89.45
C PHE A 417 -29.13 -14.27 89.22
N GLN A 418 -28.38 -13.63 90.14
CA GLN A 418 -27.09 -12.95 89.90
C GLN A 418 -25.80 -13.68 90.38
N CYS A 419 -24.66 -13.09 89.97
CA CYS A 419 -23.23 -13.23 90.35
C CYS A 419 -22.89 -13.49 91.85
N PRO A 420 -21.64 -13.87 92.24
CA PRO A 420 -20.34 -13.48 91.64
C PRO A 420 -19.16 -14.52 91.62
N GLU A 421 -17.95 -14.06 91.20
CA GLU A 421 -16.54 -14.27 91.68
C GLU A 421 -16.16 -15.50 92.55
N GLU A 422 -14.93 -16.06 92.68
CA GLU A 422 -13.50 -15.88 92.28
C GLU A 422 -12.75 -17.23 92.66
N SER A 423 -11.49 -17.63 92.34
CA SER A 423 -10.50 -17.35 91.27
C SER A 423 -9.18 -18.19 91.47
N SER A 424 -8.13 -17.91 90.68
CA SER A 424 -6.70 -18.26 90.89
C SER A 424 -6.20 -19.72 90.66
N GLY A 425 -4.88 -19.90 90.46
CA GLY A 425 -4.17 -21.19 90.66
C GLY A 425 -3.23 -21.70 89.55
N SER A 426 -1.92 -21.77 89.81
CA SER A 426 -0.87 -22.55 89.08
C SER A 426 -0.14 -23.49 90.09
N PRO A 427 0.91 -24.34 89.82
CA PRO A 427 1.85 -24.44 88.67
C PRO A 427 2.47 -25.84 88.28
N LYS A 428 3.32 -25.84 87.23
CA LYS A 428 4.55 -26.63 86.81
C LYS A 428 4.92 -28.12 87.22
N PRO A 429 5.85 -28.82 86.49
CA PRO A 429 6.05 -30.31 86.44
C PRO A 429 7.36 -30.87 87.10
N PRO A 430 7.71 -32.19 87.01
CA PRO A 430 8.87 -32.66 86.15
C PRO A 430 9.02 -34.18 85.74
N SER A 431 10.00 -34.49 84.84
CA SER A 431 10.78 -35.78 84.63
C SER A 431 10.13 -37.05 84.00
N GLY A 432 10.84 -38.08 83.45
CA GLY A 432 12.23 -38.20 82.92
C GLY A 432 13.00 -39.56 83.07
N ARG A 433 13.27 -40.35 81.98
CA ARG A 433 14.28 -41.49 81.79
C ARG A 433 14.23 -41.96 80.29
N LYS A 434 15.29 -42.26 79.48
CA LYS A 434 16.49 -43.17 79.47
C LYS A 434 16.17 -44.65 79.08
N SER A 435 16.92 -45.40 78.23
CA SER A 435 18.25 -45.20 77.56
C SER A 435 18.67 -46.26 76.47
N LYS A 436 19.59 -45.88 75.54
CA LYS A 436 20.71 -46.67 74.87
C LYS A 436 20.38 -47.82 73.85
N SER A 437 21.26 -48.25 72.90
CA SER A 437 22.65 -47.88 72.47
C SER A 437 23.08 -48.50 71.11
N ASP A 438 24.04 -47.86 70.39
CA ASP A 438 25.24 -48.36 69.63
C ASP A 438 25.13 -49.59 68.64
N SER A 439 25.90 -49.80 67.54
CA SER A 439 26.93 -49.06 66.75
C SER A 439 27.19 -49.75 65.36
N ALA A 440 28.17 -49.30 64.56
CA ALA A 440 28.55 -49.79 63.20
C ALA A 440 29.15 -51.24 63.16
N ASP A 441 29.39 -51.95 62.03
CA ASP A 441 30.22 -51.58 60.86
C ASP A 441 30.00 -52.49 59.59
N ARG A 442 30.48 -52.03 58.40
CA ARG A 442 30.74 -52.68 57.07
C ARG A 442 30.05 -54.01 56.63
N LEU A 443 29.54 -54.03 55.39
CA LEU A 443 30.24 -54.64 54.21
C LEU A 443 29.54 -54.34 52.85
N GLU A 444 30.09 -54.88 51.76
CA GLU A 444 29.93 -54.50 50.34
C GLU A 444 28.56 -54.79 49.67
N GLY A 445 28.28 -54.07 48.56
CA GLY A 445 27.18 -54.37 47.63
C GLY A 445 27.26 -53.53 46.34
N ASN A 446 27.64 -54.14 45.21
CA ASN A 446 27.63 -53.53 43.87
C ASN A 446 26.27 -53.81 43.18
N PRO A 447 25.84 -53.04 42.15
CA PRO A 447 24.42 -52.97 41.77
C PRO A 447 23.89 -54.23 41.08
N GLU A 448 22.58 -54.47 41.24
CA GLU A 448 21.88 -55.62 40.71
C GLU A 448 21.80 -55.63 39.17
N VAL A 449 22.03 -56.81 38.59
CA VAL A 449 21.65 -57.13 37.21
C VAL A 449 20.56 -58.19 37.28
N ILE A 450 19.38 -57.89 36.71
CA ILE A 450 18.25 -58.83 36.62
C ILE A 450 18.10 -59.32 35.17
N PRO A 451 18.29 -60.63 34.91
CA PRO A 451 17.92 -61.24 33.65
C PRO A 451 16.74 -62.24 33.76
N ASP A 452 15.75 -62.01 32.89
CA ASP A 452 15.04 -63.01 32.07
C ASP A 452 13.75 -63.74 32.56
N ALA A 453 12.98 -64.19 31.55
CA ALA A 453 11.96 -65.24 31.51
C ALA A 453 10.72 -65.15 32.43
N GLY A 454 9.69 -64.42 31.99
CA GLY A 454 8.36 -64.39 32.64
C GLY A 454 7.38 -65.50 32.19
N ALA A 455 6.17 -65.50 32.78
CA ALA A 455 5.09 -66.43 32.42
C ALA A 455 3.65 -65.89 32.62
N ILE A 456 2.82 -66.07 31.57
CA ILE A 456 1.37 -66.40 31.61
C ILE A 456 0.36 -65.32 32.10
N THR A 457 -0.26 -64.68 31.10
CA THR A 457 -1.68 -64.24 30.95
C THR A 457 -2.51 -63.85 32.19
N ALA A 458 -3.09 -62.64 32.31
CA ALA A 458 -4.02 -61.94 31.40
C ALA A 458 -5.40 -62.59 31.21
N ARG A 459 -6.46 -61.96 31.73
CA ARG A 459 -7.84 -62.10 31.25
C ARG A 459 -8.69 -60.86 31.55
N ARG A 460 -9.66 -60.58 30.66
CA ARG A 460 -10.78 -59.62 30.82
C ARG A 460 -10.48 -58.11 30.68
N ALA A 461 -9.94 -57.72 29.52
CA ALA A 461 -10.10 -56.36 28.96
C ALA A 461 -10.35 -56.41 27.42
N GLN A 462 -11.24 -57.31 26.96
CA GLN A 462 -11.62 -57.41 25.55
C GLN A 462 -12.96 -56.69 25.28
N GLN A 463 -12.87 -55.42 24.89
CA GLN A 463 -13.88 -54.70 24.08
C GLN A 463 -13.24 -53.41 23.51
N SER A 464 -13.84 -52.83 22.46
CA SER A 464 -13.41 -51.56 21.81
C SER A 464 -12.01 -51.49 21.14
N ARG A 465 -11.61 -52.54 20.38
CA ARG A 465 -10.66 -52.36 19.26
C ARG A 465 -11.15 -53.02 17.97
N LYS A 466 -12.11 -52.36 17.30
CA LYS A 466 -12.57 -52.62 15.92
C LYS A 466 -13.07 -51.33 15.26
N SER A 467 -12.18 -50.38 14.97
CA SER A 467 -12.48 -49.18 14.14
C SER A 467 -11.20 -48.42 13.76
N ALA A 468 -10.49 -48.90 12.74
CA ALA A 468 -9.47 -48.14 12.01
C ALA A 468 -9.24 -48.82 10.65
N GLY A 469 -9.67 -48.19 9.56
CA GLY A 469 -9.45 -48.70 8.21
C GLY A 469 -8.02 -48.43 7.77
N GLN A 470 -7.13 -49.40 7.94
CA GLN A 470 -5.82 -49.38 7.28
C GLN A 470 -6.00 -49.97 5.88
N ASP A 471 -5.75 -49.14 4.86
CA ASP A 471 -5.70 -49.59 3.47
C ASP A 471 -4.33 -50.23 3.19
N PRO A 472 -4.25 -51.56 2.93
CA PRO A 472 -2.94 -52.23 2.87
C PRO A 472 -2.16 -51.93 1.59
N GLN A 473 -2.84 -51.52 0.52
CA GLN A 473 -2.38 -51.84 -0.84
C GLN A 473 -1.24 -50.95 -1.33
N PHE A 474 -1.25 -49.65 -1.00
CA PHE A 474 -0.20 -48.70 -1.39
C PHE A 474 1.16 -48.99 -0.69
N ASN A 475 1.13 -49.34 0.60
CA ASN A 475 2.34 -49.60 1.37
C ASN A 475 2.95 -51.00 1.10
N ALA A 476 2.15 -51.97 0.61
CA ALA A 476 2.59 -53.36 0.46
C ALA A 476 3.67 -53.56 -0.62
N GLU A 477 3.63 -52.79 -1.71
CA GLU A 477 4.63 -52.88 -2.79
C GLU A 477 5.96 -52.20 -2.40
N MET A 478 5.87 -51.03 -1.75
CA MET A 478 7.04 -50.19 -1.43
C MET A 478 7.89 -50.73 -0.28
N VAL A 479 7.34 -51.58 0.59
CA VAL A 479 8.06 -52.19 1.73
C VAL A 479 9.04 -53.30 1.31
N GLN A 480 8.99 -53.78 0.05
CA GLN A 480 9.85 -54.89 -0.41
C GLN A 480 11.22 -54.47 -0.99
N GLN A 481 11.47 -53.18 -1.19
CA GLN A 481 12.70 -52.69 -1.83
C GLN A 481 13.59 -51.92 -0.85
N THR A 482 14.91 -52.00 -1.01
CA THR A 482 15.85 -51.27 -0.16
C THR A 482 15.97 -49.80 -0.57
N PRO A 483 16.30 -48.88 0.36
CA PRO A 483 16.57 -47.47 0.05
C PRO A 483 17.75 -47.23 -0.91
N SER A 484 18.56 -48.25 -1.21
CA SER A 484 19.63 -48.17 -2.21
C SER A 484 19.10 -48.46 -3.62
N GLU A 485 18.21 -49.44 -3.76
CA GLU A 485 17.56 -49.77 -5.03
C GLU A 485 16.59 -48.66 -5.47
N LEU A 486 15.84 -48.09 -4.52
CA LEU A 486 14.95 -46.95 -4.78
C LEU A 486 15.72 -45.71 -5.27
N ARG A 487 16.93 -45.45 -4.77
CA ARG A 487 17.79 -44.37 -5.29
C ARG A 487 18.25 -44.66 -6.71
N LEU A 488 18.68 -45.88 -7.00
CA LEU A 488 19.12 -46.25 -8.35
C LEU A 488 17.97 -46.17 -9.37
N GLN A 489 16.76 -46.55 -8.98
CA GLN A 489 15.55 -46.35 -9.80
C GLN A 489 15.20 -44.87 -9.99
N ARG A 490 15.34 -44.04 -8.94
CA ARG A 490 15.14 -42.59 -9.05
C ARG A 490 16.14 -41.98 -10.03
N ASP A 491 17.43 -42.25 -9.84
CA ASP A 491 18.51 -41.71 -10.67
C ASP A 491 18.38 -42.15 -12.15
N ASP A 492 17.89 -43.36 -12.43
CA ASP A 492 17.58 -43.82 -13.80
C ASP A 492 16.34 -43.13 -14.40
N LEU A 493 15.26 -42.94 -13.63
CA LEU A 493 14.07 -42.20 -14.09
C LEU A 493 14.35 -40.70 -14.29
N GLU A 494 15.19 -40.10 -13.44
CA GLU A 494 15.72 -38.75 -13.64
C GLU A 494 16.48 -38.70 -14.97
N LYS A 495 17.37 -39.66 -15.24
CA LYS A 495 18.07 -39.76 -16.52
C LYS A 495 17.12 -39.90 -17.71
N GLN A 496 16.11 -40.77 -17.62
CA GLN A 496 15.07 -40.89 -18.66
C GLN A 496 14.34 -39.56 -18.91
N PHE A 497 14.09 -38.77 -17.86
CA PHE A 497 13.47 -37.44 -17.97
C PHE A 497 14.38 -36.42 -18.69
N PHE A 498 15.70 -36.48 -18.46
CA PHE A 498 16.72 -35.69 -19.17
C PHE A 498 16.90 -36.12 -20.64
N ASP A 499 16.90 -37.42 -20.92
CA ASP A 499 17.20 -37.99 -22.24
C ASP A 499 16.06 -37.81 -23.27
N ILE A 500 14.82 -37.58 -22.83
CA ILE A 500 13.69 -37.25 -23.73
C ILE A 500 13.92 -35.87 -24.37
N GLU A 501 13.74 -35.76 -25.69
CA GLU A 501 13.77 -34.47 -26.40
C GLU A 501 12.42 -33.70 -26.33
N GLY A 502 12.46 -32.39 -26.55
CA GLY A 502 11.26 -31.54 -26.59
C GLY A 502 10.90 -30.83 -25.29
N SER A 503 9.60 -30.59 -25.11
CA SER A 503 8.98 -29.70 -24.10
C SER A 503 8.72 -30.36 -22.75
N LEU A 504 8.68 -29.61 -21.65
CA LEU A 504 8.23 -30.11 -20.34
C LEU A 504 6.77 -30.60 -20.32
N ASP A 505 5.92 -30.15 -21.25
CA ASP A 505 4.55 -30.70 -21.46
C ASP A 505 4.49 -31.94 -22.39
N ALA A 506 5.64 -32.50 -22.79
CA ALA A 506 5.69 -33.71 -23.61
C ALA A 506 5.07 -34.92 -22.87
N PRO A 507 4.19 -35.71 -23.53
CA PRO A 507 3.42 -36.77 -22.86
C PRO A 507 4.30 -37.87 -22.26
N GLU A 508 5.47 -38.11 -22.85
CA GLU A 508 6.47 -39.07 -22.36
C GLU A 508 7.08 -38.65 -21.02
N ARG A 509 7.40 -37.35 -20.84
CA ARG A 509 7.85 -36.79 -19.55
C ARG A 509 6.72 -36.74 -18.53
N LEU A 510 5.50 -36.39 -18.95
CA LEU A 510 4.32 -36.38 -18.06
C LEU A 510 4.06 -37.77 -17.45
N ALA A 511 4.28 -38.85 -18.21
CA ALA A 511 4.17 -40.23 -17.73
C ALA A 511 5.28 -40.68 -16.75
N LEU A 512 6.30 -39.85 -16.49
CA LEU A 512 7.32 -40.12 -15.46
C LEU A 512 6.95 -39.52 -14.09
N TRP A 513 6.10 -38.49 -14.04
CA TRP A 513 5.78 -37.77 -12.80
C TRP A 513 5.21 -38.67 -11.67
N PRO A 514 4.20 -39.54 -11.91
CA PRO A 514 3.72 -40.47 -10.89
C PRO A 514 4.76 -41.48 -10.40
N LYS A 515 5.72 -41.87 -11.27
CA LYS A 515 6.77 -42.84 -10.92
C LYS A 515 7.77 -42.23 -9.95
N LEU A 516 8.27 -41.05 -10.29
CA LEU A 516 9.16 -40.26 -9.43
C LEU A 516 8.47 -39.90 -8.10
N ALA A 517 7.19 -39.54 -8.12
CA ALA A 517 6.42 -39.23 -6.92
C ALA A 517 6.35 -40.43 -5.93
N LYS A 518 6.05 -41.63 -6.44
CA LYS A 518 6.01 -42.87 -5.63
C LYS A 518 7.37 -43.24 -5.06
N ILE A 519 8.45 -43.13 -5.85
CA ILE A 519 9.81 -43.46 -5.38
C ILE A 519 10.30 -42.45 -4.33
N ASN A 520 10.07 -41.15 -4.52
CA ASN A 520 10.45 -40.12 -3.54
C ASN A 520 9.66 -40.26 -2.23
N ALA A 521 8.39 -40.69 -2.29
CA ALA A 521 7.62 -41.06 -1.10
C ALA A 521 8.26 -42.27 -0.36
N GLY A 522 8.74 -43.28 -1.10
CA GLY A 522 9.44 -44.44 -0.53
C GLY A 522 10.79 -44.10 0.11
N LEU A 523 11.53 -43.15 -0.47
CA LEU A 523 12.74 -42.57 0.10
C LEU A 523 12.49 -41.66 1.32
N ARG A 524 11.22 -41.39 1.65
CA ARG A 524 10.75 -40.44 2.69
C ARG A 524 11.19 -38.99 2.41
N GLU A 525 11.11 -38.59 1.15
CA GLU A 525 11.35 -37.22 0.66
C GLU A 525 10.01 -36.58 0.27
N PRO A 526 9.10 -36.27 1.23
CA PRO A 526 7.70 -35.91 0.95
C PRO A 526 7.56 -34.59 0.16
N SER A 527 8.52 -33.67 0.31
CA SER A 527 8.52 -32.42 -0.47
C SER A 527 8.67 -32.71 -1.96
N ASP A 528 9.67 -33.48 -2.35
CA ASP A 528 9.89 -33.87 -3.74
C ASP A 528 8.77 -34.79 -4.27
N ALA A 529 8.24 -35.69 -3.43
CA ALA A 529 7.07 -36.50 -3.78
C ALA A 529 5.85 -35.62 -4.12
N SER A 530 5.55 -34.62 -3.27
CA SER A 530 4.43 -33.69 -3.47
C SER A 530 4.55 -32.85 -4.74
N LEU A 531 5.77 -32.42 -5.10
CA LEU A 531 6.02 -31.62 -6.30
C LEU A 531 5.86 -32.45 -7.57
N CYS A 532 6.36 -33.70 -7.57
CA CYS A 532 6.11 -34.64 -8.65
C CYS A 532 4.61 -34.95 -8.82
N TRP A 533 3.86 -35.13 -7.72
CA TRP A 533 2.40 -35.31 -7.77
C TRP A 533 1.67 -34.09 -8.35
N VAL A 534 1.98 -32.88 -7.85
CA VAL A 534 1.37 -31.62 -8.33
C VAL A 534 1.67 -31.38 -9.82
N ASN A 535 2.84 -31.78 -10.31
CA ASN A 535 3.17 -31.72 -11.75
C ASN A 535 2.39 -32.74 -12.59
N SER A 536 2.13 -33.96 -12.08
CA SER A 536 1.23 -34.94 -12.73
C SER A 536 -0.20 -34.37 -12.89
N PHE A 537 -0.73 -33.76 -11.83
CA PHE A 537 -2.09 -33.20 -11.84
C PHE A 537 -2.23 -31.91 -12.67
N TRP A 538 -1.12 -31.28 -13.09
CA TRP A 538 -1.15 -29.97 -13.73
C TRP A 538 -1.82 -29.94 -15.11
N GLU A 539 -1.55 -30.92 -15.98
CA GLU A 539 -2.22 -31.03 -17.30
C GLU A 539 -3.43 -31.97 -17.30
N SER A 540 -3.63 -32.73 -16.22
CA SER A 540 -4.80 -33.60 -16.03
C SER A 540 -6.11 -32.79 -16.06
N LYS A 541 -7.15 -33.33 -16.72
CA LYS A 541 -8.49 -32.71 -16.76
C LYS A 541 -9.27 -32.94 -15.46
N GLN A 542 -9.13 -34.15 -14.91
CA GLN A 542 -9.55 -34.56 -13.58
C GLN A 542 -8.40 -35.44 -13.06
N PRO A 543 -7.83 -35.15 -11.87
CA PRO A 543 -6.85 -36.03 -11.24
C PRO A 543 -7.52 -37.33 -10.76
N ASP A 544 -6.79 -38.45 -10.79
CA ASP A 544 -7.27 -39.72 -10.24
C ASP A 544 -7.37 -39.63 -8.70
N ALA A 545 -8.46 -40.13 -8.14
CA ALA A 545 -8.67 -40.20 -6.70
C ALA A 545 -7.64 -41.11 -6.00
N GLU A 546 -7.16 -42.17 -6.66
CA GLU A 546 -6.11 -43.05 -6.09
C GLU A 546 -4.72 -42.38 -6.13
N GLU A 547 -4.42 -41.55 -7.13
CA GLU A 547 -3.18 -40.76 -7.15
C GLU A 547 -3.22 -39.60 -6.14
N LEU A 548 -4.37 -38.94 -5.98
CA LEU A 548 -4.57 -37.94 -4.92
C LEU A 548 -4.47 -38.57 -3.52
N TRP A 549 -4.98 -39.80 -3.35
CA TRP A 549 -4.82 -40.57 -2.11
C TRP A 549 -3.35 -40.94 -1.86
N ALA A 550 -2.61 -41.36 -2.89
CA ALA A 550 -1.17 -41.62 -2.81
C ALA A 550 -0.35 -40.36 -2.43
N TRP A 551 -0.72 -39.18 -2.94
CA TRP A 551 -0.13 -37.92 -2.49
C TRP A 551 -0.46 -37.64 -1.02
N LEU A 552 -1.73 -37.74 -0.61
CA LEU A 552 -2.14 -37.47 0.77
C LEU A 552 -1.44 -38.40 1.78
N LEU A 553 -1.25 -39.68 1.42
CA LEU A 553 -0.46 -40.64 2.21
C LEU A 553 1.04 -40.27 2.30
N SER A 554 1.61 -39.66 1.26
CA SER A 554 3.03 -39.26 1.26
C SER A 554 3.34 -38.07 2.19
N GLU A 555 2.38 -37.16 2.42
CA GLU A 555 2.50 -36.11 3.43
C GLU A 555 2.02 -36.58 4.82
N ASN A 556 0.97 -37.40 4.88
CA ASN A 556 0.38 -37.91 6.12
C ASN A 556 0.07 -39.42 6.06
N PRO A 557 0.98 -40.28 6.55
CA PRO A 557 0.78 -41.73 6.67
C PRO A 557 -0.35 -42.18 7.61
N HIS A 558 -1.07 -41.24 8.24
CA HIS A 558 -2.22 -41.47 9.12
C HIS A 558 -3.50 -40.81 8.61
N ALA A 559 -3.55 -40.38 7.33
CA ALA A 559 -4.75 -39.87 6.68
C ALA A 559 -5.90 -40.89 6.64
N HIS A 560 -7.11 -40.42 6.37
CA HIS A 560 -8.32 -41.23 6.26
C HIS A 560 -9.02 -40.99 4.92
N ARG A 561 -9.52 -42.05 4.26
CA ARG A 561 -10.23 -41.97 2.96
C ARG A 561 -11.57 -41.22 3.03
N THR A 562 -12.05 -40.90 4.23
CA THR A 562 -13.24 -40.07 4.48
C THR A 562 -12.83 -38.82 5.25
N VAL A 563 -12.86 -37.65 4.61
CA VAL A 563 -12.42 -36.39 5.22
C VAL A 563 -13.45 -35.91 6.25
N THR A 564 -13.09 -35.95 7.53
CA THR A 564 -14.02 -35.56 8.61
C THR A 564 -13.99 -34.07 8.90
N ALA A 565 -15.14 -33.54 9.35
CA ALA A 565 -15.26 -32.17 9.86
C ALA A 565 -14.18 -31.83 10.91
N GLY A 566 -13.94 -32.75 11.85
CA GLY A 566 -12.97 -32.56 12.93
C GLY A 566 -11.50 -32.57 12.49
N GLU A 567 -11.16 -33.14 11.33
CA GLU A 567 -9.81 -33.01 10.75
C GLU A 567 -9.61 -31.63 10.12
N LEU A 568 -10.56 -31.18 9.30
CA LEU A 568 -10.50 -29.87 8.67
C LEU A 568 -10.51 -28.75 9.72
N ASP A 569 -11.38 -28.82 10.74
CA ASP A 569 -11.43 -27.82 11.81
C ASP A 569 -10.13 -27.82 12.66
N ARG A 570 -9.40 -28.94 12.78
CA ARG A 570 -8.06 -28.98 13.42
C ARG A 570 -6.95 -28.36 12.58
N LEU A 571 -7.02 -28.46 11.25
CA LEU A 571 -6.07 -27.78 10.35
C LEU A 571 -6.34 -26.27 10.34
N LEU A 572 -7.60 -25.88 10.18
CA LEU A 572 -8.06 -24.47 10.19
C LEU A 572 -7.76 -23.73 11.51
N ALA A 573 -7.63 -24.45 12.63
CA ALA A 573 -7.27 -23.88 13.93
C ALA A 573 -5.78 -23.45 14.04
N ARG A 574 -4.92 -23.78 13.08
CA ARG A 574 -3.48 -23.48 13.12
C ARG A 574 -3.20 -22.06 12.61
N SER A 575 -2.78 -21.17 13.50
CA SER A 575 -2.45 -19.77 13.16
C SER A 575 -1.13 -19.57 12.40
N SER A 576 -0.27 -20.59 12.30
CA SER A 576 1.00 -20.52 11.57
C SER A 576 1.46 -21.90 11.02
N PRO A 577 0.75 -22.47 10.02
CA PRO A 577 1.02 -23.82 9.52
C PRO A 577 2.36 -23.94 8.77
N THR A 578 2.95 -25.13 8.79
CA THR A 578 4.16 -25.45 8.01
C THR A 578 3.85 -25.70 6.53
N ALA A 579 4.87 -25.70 5.65
CA ALA A 579 4.67 -25.95 4.23
C ALA A 579 4.13 -27.36 3.93
N SER A 580 4.56 -28.39 4.68
CA SER A 580 4.02 -29.76 4.57
C SER A 580 2.56 -29.83 5.02
N GLU A 581 2.19 -29.18 6.13
CA GLU A 581 0.78 -29.08 6.57
C GLU A 581 -0.12 -28.40 5.54
N LEU A 582 0.39 -27.38 4.85
CA LEU A 582 -0.35 -26.72 3.77
C LEU A 582 -0.49 -27.62 2.52
N ARG A 583 0.53 -28.40 2.17
CA ARG A 583 0.42 -29.38 1.06
C ARG A 583 -0.50 -30.56 1.43
N GLN A 584 -0.47 -31.02 2.68
CA GLN A 584 -1.44 -31.99 3.21
C GLN A 584 -2.87 -31.44 3.11
N PHE A 585 -3.10 -30.19 3.54
CA PHE A 585 -4.39 -29.51 3.46
C PHE A 585 -4.90 -29.40 2.00
N VAL A 586 -4.03 -29.01 1.07
CA VAL A 586 -4.35 -28.98 -0.37
C VAL A 586 -4.68 -30.37 -0.90
N GLY A 587 -3.85 -31.38 -0.63
CA GLY A 587 -4.09 -32.76 -1.04
C GLY A 587 -5.41 -33.32 -0.48
N GLN A 588 -5.74 -33.00 0.77
CA GLN A 588 -6.98 -33.42 1.42
C GLN A 588 -8.23 -32.75 0.82
N ILE A 589 -8.14 -31.47 0.42
CA ILE A 589 -9.20 -30.78 -0.32
C ILE A 589 -9.38 -31.38 -1.72
N LEU A 590 -8.29 -31.55 -2.48
CA LEU A 590 -8.35 -32.06 -3.85
C LEU A 590 -8.86 -33.50 -3.89
N TYR A 591 -8.40 -34.35 -2.97
CA TYR A 591 -8.93 -35.71 -2.78
C TYR A 591 -10.43 -35.70 -2.51
N ALA A 592 -10.89 -34.95 -1.51
CA ALA A 592 -12.31 -34.89 -1.15
C ALA A 592 -13.20 -34.32 -2.26
N MET A 593 -12.72 -33.31 -3.00
CA MET A 593 -13.44 -32.75 -4.16
C MET A 593 -13.45 -33.69 -5.38
N ALA A 594 -12.48 -34.61 -5.50
CA ALA A 594 -12.48 -35.64 -6.53
C ALA A 594 -13.41 -36.82 -6.18
N THR A 595 -13.48 -37.23 -4.91
CA THR A 595 -14.37 -38.32 -4.45
C THR A 595 -15.82 -37.86 -4.25
N GLU A 596 -16.02 -36.66 -3.72
CA GLU A 596 -17.32 -36.07 -3.42
C GLU A 596 -17.38 -34.58 -3.84
N PRO A 597 -17.59 -34.27 -5.14
CA PRO A 597 -17.63 -32.88 -5.64
C PRO A 597 -18.67 -31.95 -5.00
N ASN A 598 -19.56 -32.49 -4.16
CA ASN A 598 -20.61 -31.77 -3.45
C ASN A 598 -20.58 -32.05 -1.93
N SER A 599 -19.44 -32.48 -1.37
CA SER A 599 -19.34 -32.88 0.04
C SER A 599 -19.82 -31.77 1.00
N PRO A 600 -20.79 -32.05 1.89
CA PRO A 600 -21.37 -31.03 2.77
C PRO A 600 -20.32 -30.46 3.74
N VAL A 601 -19.37 -31.28 4.17
CA VAL A 601 -18.29 -30.91 5.10
C VAL A 601 -17.46 -29.76 4.55
N ILE A 602 -17.17 -29.76 3.25
CA ILE A 602 -16.47 -28.68 2.54
C ILE A 602 -17.41 -27.49 2.34
N ARG A 603 -18.64 -27.71 1.87
CA ARG A 603 -19.60 -26.64 1.58
C ARG A 603 -19.90 -25.76 2.80
N GLU A 604 -20.11 -26.37 3.97
CA GLU A 604 -20.30 -25.67 5.26
C GLU A 604 -19.09 -24.84 5.68
N ARG A 605 -17.87 -25.28 5.30
CA ARG A 605 -16.60 -24.68 5.71
C ARG A 605 -15.99 -23.78 4.65
N LEU A 606 -16.59 -23.67 3.47
CA LEU A 606 -16.02 -22.99 2.31
C LEU A 606 -15.47 -21.59 2.65
N PRO A 607 -16.18 -20.69 3.38
CA PRO A 607 -15.62 -19.38 3.75
C PRO A 607 -14.39 -19.43 4.66
N LYS A 608 -14.27 -20.46 5.52
CA LYS A 608 -13.07 -20.68 6.35
C LYS A 608 -11.93 -21.26 5.53
N LEU A 609 -12.23 -22.19 4.62
CA LEU A 609 -11.25 -22.85 3.75
C LEU A 609 -10.61 -21.84 2.79
N THR A 610 -11.41 -20.97 2.16
CA THR A 610 -10.92 -19.91 1.27
C THR A 610 -10.11 -18.86 2.04
N GLN A 611 -10.59 -18.37 3.19
CA GLN A 611 -9.84 -17.43 4.03
C GLN A 611 -8.50 -18.01 4.51
N TYR A 612 -8.48 -19.27 4.95
CA TYR A 612 -7.25 -19.93 5.43
C TYR A 612 -6.25 -20.16 4.29
N LEU A 613 -6.73 -20.51 3.09
CA LEU A 613 -5.89 -20.62 1.90
C LEU A 613 -5.32 -19.26 1.48
N GLU A 614 -6.15 -18.23 1.40
CA GLU A 614 -5.74 -16.85 1.05
C GLU A 614 -4.71 -16.27 2.03
N MET A 615 -4.84 -16.57 3.34
CA MET A 615 -3.86 -16.17 4.35
C MET A 615 -2.51 -16.90 4.24
N ASN A 616 -2.42 -18.02 3.52
CA ASN A 616 -1.24 -18.90 3.50
C ASN A 616 -0.68 -19.20 2.09
N GLU A 617 -1.33 -18.78 1.01
CA GLU A 617 -0.99 -19.16 -0.38
C GLU A 617 0.44 -18.77 -0.81
N THR A 618 1.04 -17.75 -0.18
CA THR A 618 2.44 -17.37 -0.40
C THR A 618 3.45 -18.47 -0.01
N ARG A 619 3.09 -19.36 0.93
CA ARG A 619 3.93 -20.48 1.39
C ARG A 619 3.83 -21.71 0.47
N LEU A 620 2.87 -21.73 -0.44
CA LEU A 620 2.66 -22.81 -1.41
C LEU A 620 3.26 -22.49 -2.79
N GLY A 621 3.51 -23.54 -3.57
CA GLY A 621 3.78 -23.42 -5.00
C GLY A 621 2.54 -22.98 -5.78
N VAL A 622 2.76 -22.22 -6.86
CA VAL A 622 1.73 -21.60 -7.69
C VAL A 622 0.74 -22.64 -8.22
N ARG A 623 1.24 -23.82 -8.63
CA ARG A 623 0.39 -24.93 -9.10
C ARG A 623 -0.59 -25.42 -8.03
N ALA A 624 -0.11 -25.65 -6.81
CA ALA A 624 -0.91 -26.14 -5.70
C ALA A 624 -2.01 -25.14 -5.31
N VAL A 625 -1.69 -23.84 -5.32
CA VAL A 625 -2.66 -22.76 -5.10
C VAL A 625 -3.73 -22.75 -6.21
N TRP A 626 -3.33 -22.77 -7.48
CA TRP A 626 -4.28 -22.74 -8.60
C TRP A 626 -5.23 -23.94 -8.62
N LEU A 627 -4.70 -25.16 -8.44
CA LEU A 627 -5.52 -26.38 -8.38
C LEU A 627 -6.53 -26.33 -7.21
N SER A 628 -6.11 -25.84 -6.04
CA SER A 628 -6.99 -25.68 -4.87
C SER A 628 -8.15 -24.73 -5.14
N TRP A 629 -7.87 -23.54 -5.69
CA TRP A 629 -8.90 -22.56 -6.01
C TRP A 629 -9.78 -23.00 -7.18
N MET A 630 -9.25 -23.73 -8.17
CA MET A 630 -10.03 -24.34 -9.26
C MET A 630 -11.07 -25.36 -8.76
N ALA A 631 -10.76 -26.10 -7.68
CA ALA A 631 -11.67 -27.03 -7.03
C ALA A 631 -12.68 -26.31 -6.12
N LEU A 632 -12.23 -25.38 -5.27
CA LEU A 632 -13.10 -24.67 -4.32
C LEU A 632 -14.06 -23.67 -4.99
N SER A 633 -13.62 -22.98 -6.04
CA SER A 633 -14.37 -21.87 -6.68
C SER A 633 -15.34 -22.39 -7.77
N TYR A 634 -15.95 -23.56 -7.59
CA TYR A 634 -16.70 -24.24 -8.65
C TYR A 634 -17.86 -23.42 -9.24
N GLN A 635 -18.43 -22.48 -8.46
CA GLN A 635 -19.52 -21.57 -8.85
C GLN A 635 -19.17 -20.08 -8.66
N ASP A 636 -17.89 -19.72 -8.46
CA ASP A 636 -17.47 -18.33 -8.21
C ASP A 636 -16.30 -17.94 -9.12
N GLU A 637 -16.65 -17.47 -10.32
CA GLU A 637 -15.69 -17.02 -11.33
C GLU A 637 -14.97 -15.73 -10.94
N LEU A 638 -15.60 -14.89 -10.11
CA LEU A 638 -15.01 -13.62 -9.65
C LEU A 638 -13.88 -13.87 -8.65
N THR A 639 -14.07 -14.81 -7.72
CA THR A 639 -13.00 -15.25 -6.81
C THR A 639 -11.88 -15.94 -7.59
N LEU A 640 -12.20 -16.79 -8.56
CA LEU A 640 -11.18 -17.44 -9.39
C LEU A 640 -10.39 -16.43 -10.26
N ALA A 641 -11.05 -15.38 -10.79
CA ALA A 641 -10.39 -14.29 -11.50
C ALA A 641 -9.47 -13.46 -10.60
N ARG A 642 -9.87 -13.20 -9.34
CA ARG A 642 -9.01 -12.55 -8.33
C ARG A 642 -7.79 -13.41 -8.01
N VAL A 643 -7.95 -14.72 -7.91
CA VAL A 643 -6.84 -15.67 -7.70
C VAL A 643 -5.89 -15.67 -8.91
N ARG A 644 -6.39 -15.68 -10.15
CA ARG A 644 -5.57 -15.48 -11.35
C ARG A 644 -4.75 -14.21 -11.20
N ASP A 645 -5.38 -13.07 -10.93
CA ASP A 645 -4.68 -11.78 -10.89
C ASP A 645 -3.60 -11.74 -9.80
N ARG A 646 -3.85 -12.33 -8.61
CA ARG A 646 -2.80 -12.50 -7.58
C ARG A 646 -1.65 -13.41 -8.02
N LEU A 647 -1.95 -14.56 -8.64
CA LEU A 647 -0.92 -15.49 -9.09
C LEU A 647 -0.11 -14.95 -10.29
N ILE A 648 -0.74 -14.22 -11.21
CA ILE A 648 -0.04 -13.56 -12.33
C ILE A 648 0.82 -12.41 -11.82
N ALA A 649 0.37 -11.63 -10.83
CA ALA A 649 1.21 -10.63 -10.14
C ALA A 649 2.39 -11.29 -9.42
N ARG A 650 2.17 -12.38 -8.66
CA ARG A 650 3.24 -13.14 -8.00
C ARG A 650 4.24 -13.71 -9.01
N LEU A 651 3.78 -14.28 -10.13
CA LEU A 651 4.64 -14.75 -11.21
C LEU A 651 5.35 -13.60 -11.95
N HIS A 652 4.89 -12.35 -11.86
CA HIS A 652 5.58 -11.19 -12.42
C HIS A 652 6.70 -10.70 -11.48
N GLU A 653 6.41 -10.61 -10.18
CA GLU A 653 7.33 -10.14 -9.14
C GLU A 653 8.37 -11.19 -8.70
N GLU A 654 7.93 -12.40 -8.37
CA GLU A 654 8.78 -13.49 -7.84
C GLU A 654 9.27 -14.46 -8.93
N GLY A 655 8.43 -14.73 -9.94
CA GLY A 655 8.59 -15.90 -10.82
C GLY A 655 8.18 -17.22 -10.14
N LEU A 656 8.58 -18.37 -10.68
CA LEU A 656 8.50 -19.65 -9.97
C LEU A 656 9.60 -19.77 -8.90
N ASN A 657 9.23 -20.22 -7.70
CA ASN A 657 10.18 -20.38 -6.61
C ASN A 657 10.78 -21.79 -6.60
N GLN A 658 12.10 -21.89 -6.76
CA GLN A 658 12.83 -23.15 -6.89
C GLN A 658 12.59 -24.17 -5.77
N GLU A 659 12.20 -23.74 -4.56
CA GLU A 659 11.94 -24.65 -3.42
C GLU A 659 10.46 -25.02 -3.25
N ARG A 660 9.55 -24.23 -3.84
CA ARG A 660 8.09 -24.40 -3.69
C ARG A 660 7.41 -24.93 -4.95
N ASP A 661 8.06 -24.81 -6.11
CA ASP A 661 7.49 -25.13 -7.42
C ASP A 661 8.26 -26.22 -8.18
N MET A 662 9.54 -26.48 -7.87
CA MET A 662 10.41 -27.39 -8.63
C MET A 662 11.00 -28.53 -7.78
N PRO A 663 10.91 -29.81 -8.22
CA PRO A 663 11.64 -30.92 -7.61
C PRO A 663 13.15 -30.72 -7.58
N THR A 664 13.81 -31.36 -6.62
CA THR A 664 15.25 -31.24 -6.34
C THR A 664 16.13 -31.62 -7.53
N PHE A 665 15.75 -32.62 -8.33
CA PHE A 665 16.51 -33.01 -9.53
C PHE A 665 16.39 -32.00 -10.68
N LEU A 666 15.24 -31.32 -10.84
CA LEU A 666 15.11 -30.21 -11.80
C LEU A 666 15.91 -28.99 -11.34
N ARG A 667 15.84 -28.64 -10.05
CA ARG A 667 16.61 -27.55 -9.43
C ARG A 667 18.12 -27.74 -9.64
N PHE A 668 18.62 -28.97 -9.49
CA PHE A 668 20.04 -29.29 -9.66
C PHE A 668 20.38 -29.90 -11.04
N ALA A 669 19.59 -29.60 -12.08
CA ALA A 669 19.78 -30.03 -13.45
C ALA A 669 21.09 -29.51 -14.07
N GLY A 670 22.20 -30.18 -13.76
CA GLY A 670 23.49 -30.04 -14.45
C GLY A 670 24.71 -29.65 -13.62
N LEU A 671 24.70 -29.65 -12.26
CA LEU A 671 25.92 -29.71 -11.41
C LEU A 671 25.62 -29.80 -9.90
N ARG A 672 26.62 -30.18 -9.08
CA ARG A 672 26.52 -30.30 -7.61
C ARG A 672 26.86 -28.97 -6.91
N ASP A 673 25.93 -28.46 -6.11
CA ASP A 673 25.90 -27.05 -5.71
C ASP A 673 26.90 -26.65 -4.60
N SER A 674 27.15 -27.50 -3.60
CA SER A 674 27.92 -27.13 -2.40
C SER A 674 29.39 -26.75 -2.62
N ALA A 675 29.96 -27.08 -3.79
CA ALA A 675 31.26 -26.57 -4.23
C ALA A 675 31.15 -25.23 -4.99
N ARG A 676 30.07 -25.04 -5.76
CA ARG A 676 29.80 -23.82 -6.54
C ARG A 676 29.42 -22.65 -5.65
N ALA A 677 28.58 -22.87 -4.64
CA ALA A 677 28.22 -21.84 -3.65
C ALA A 677 29.46 -21.24 -2.95
N ARG A 678 30.42 -22.09 -2.56
CA ARG A 678 31.71 -21.65 -1.97
C ARG A 678 32.55 -20.84 -2.96
N LEU A 679 32.71 -21.34 -4.20
CA LEU A 679 33.42 -20.61 -5.26
C LEU A 679 32.81 -19.23 -5.53
N VAL A 680 31.47 -19.11 -5.47
CA VAL A 680 30.77 -17.82 -5.62
C VAL A 680 31.04 -16.90 -4.42
N HIS A 681 31.02 -17.41 -3.19
CA HIS A 681 31.34 -16.63 -1.99
C HIS A 681 32.77 -16.07 -2.02
N ASP A 682 33.78 -16.94 -2.21
CA ASP A 682 35.20 -16.56 -2.27
C ASP A 682 35.46 -15.49 -3.34
N ARG A 683 34.76 -15.59 -4.48
CA ARG A 683 34.90 -14.64 -5.60
C ARG A 683 34.09 -13.37 -5.41
N LEU A 684 33.00 -13.37 -4.63
CA LEU A 684 32.31 -12.14 -4.24
C LEU A 684 33.18 -11.26 -3.34
N GLU A 685 33.99 -11.83 -2.43
CA GLU A 685 34.95 -11.04 -1.63
C GLU A 685 36.09 -10.47 -2.48
N SER A 686 36.63 -11.27 -3.42
CA SER A 686 37.61 -10.82 -4.43
C SER A 686 37.07 -9.63 -5.24
N LEU A 687 35.85 -9.75 -5.77
CA LEU A 687 35.21 -8.71 -6.57
C LEU A 687 34.80 -7.47 -5.75
N HIS A 688 34.39 -7.62 -4.50
CA HIS A 688 34.15 -6.51 -3.56
C HIS A 688 35.43 -5.70 -3.33
N THR A 689 36.54 -6.39 -3.07
CA THR A 689 37.87 -5.78 -2.91
C THR A 689 38.31 -5.05 -4.18
N LEU A 690 38.07 -5.61 -5.36
CA LEU A 690 38.41 -4.99 -6.64
C LEU A 690 37.52 -3.77 -6.96
N ALA A 691 36.22 -3.85 -6.70
CA ALA A 691 35.28 -2.73 -6.87
C ALA A 691 35.62 -1.55 -5.94
N LEU A 692 35.99 -1.83 -4.69
CA LEU A 692 36.46 -0.81 -3.73
C LEU A 692 37.82 -0.20 -4.11
N ARG A 693 38.65 -0.88 -4.92
CA ARG A 693 39.86 -0.29 -5.50
C ARG A 693 39.54 0.56 -6.72
N TRP A 694 38.71 0.06 -7.64
CA TRP A 694 38.32 0.77 -8.87
C TRP A 694 37.59 2.10 -8.61
N ASN A 695 36.75 2.17 -7.58
CA ASN A 695 36.10 3.41 -7.14
C ASN A 695 37.10 4.49 -6.65
N GLY A 696 38.33 4.11 -6.30
CA GLY A 696 39.34 5.04 -5.76
C GLY A 696 38.98 5.65 -4.41
N GLU A 697 39.74 6.69 -4.06
CA GLU A 697 39.76 7.34 -2.74
C GLU A 697 39.35 8.83 -2.75
N GLU A 698 38.88 9.35 -3.90
CA GLU A 698 38.44 10.75 -4.00
C GLU A 698 37.36 11.09 -2.95
N PRO A 699 37.40 12.28 -2.30
CA PRO A 699 36.44 12.68 -1.27
C PRO A 699 34.97 12.58 -1.71
N THR A 700 34.71 12.96 -2.96
CA THR A 700 33.41 12.87 -3.68
C THR A 700 32.93 11.43 -3.86
N MET A 701 33.84 10.46 -3.92
CA MET A 701 33.55 9.04 -4.13
C MET A 701 33.57 8.20 -2.85
N GLN A 702 33.86 8.80 -1.68
CA GLN A 702 33.83 8.09 -0.39
C GLN A 702 32.43 7.59 -0.03
N ALA A 703 31.35 8.29 -0.44
CA ALA A 703 29.98 7.83 -0.21
C ALA A 703 29.66 6.55 -1.00
N ASN A 704 30.20 6.43 -2.21
CA ASN A 704 30.04 5.23 -3.02
C ASN A 704 30.56 3.99 -2.28
N ARG A 705 31.65 4.09 -1.50
CA ARG A 705 32.24 2.95 -0.77
C ARG A 705 31.21 2.30 0.18
N SER A 706 30.38 3.10 0.84
CA SER A 706 29.28 2.60 1.67
C SER A 706 28.13 2.00 0.85
N TYR A 707 27.78 2.60 -0.30
CA TYR A 707 26.77 2.01 -1.19
C TYR A 707 27.24 0.69 -1.83
N ILE A 708 28.54 0.57 -2.13
CA ILE A 708 29.19 -0.66 -2.60
C ILE A 708 29.10 -1.73 -1.51
N ASP A 709 29.40 -1.39 -0.25
CA ASP A 709 29.21 -2.29 0.90
C ASP A 709 27.73 -2.74 1.04
N LEU A 710 26.74 -1.86 0.84
CA LEU A 710 25.31 -2.24 0.86
C LEU A 710 24.93 -3.17 -0.31
N MET A 711 25.42 -2.90 -1.52
CA MET A 711 25.18 -3.76 -2.68
C MET A 711 25.80 -5.15 -2.50
N PHE A 712 27.04 -5.23 -2.01
CA PHE A 712 27.68 -6.52 -1.70
C PHE A 712 27.08 -7.19 -0.44
N ALA A 713 26.52 -6.45 0.53
CA ALA A 713 25.75 -7.01 1.63
C ALA A 713 24.48 -7.73 1.14
N TYR A 714 23.74 -7.11 0.21
CA TYR A 714 22.62 -7.76 -0.50
C TYR A 714 23.08 -8.99 -1.28
N GLY A 715 24.23 -8.91 -1.95
CA GLY A 715 24.83 -10.04 -2.65
C GLY A 715 25.14 -11.23 -1.73
N GLN A 716 25.85 -11.01 -0.63
CA GLN A 716 26.17 -12.05 0.34
C GLN A 716 24.89 -12.61 1.01
N ALA A 717 23.88 -11.77 1.28
CA ALA A 717 22.58 -12.24 1.77
C ALA A 717 21.88 -13.19 0.78
N ARG A 718 21.90 -12.88 -0.52
CA ARG A 718 21.34 -13.73 -1.59
C ARG A 718 22.06 -15.08 -1.74
N VAL A 719 23.34 -15.17 -1.37
CA VAL A 719 24.14 -16.41 -1.36
C VAL A 719 24.02 -17.18 -0.03
N GLY A 720 23.35 -16.61 0.98
CA GLY A 720 23.10 -17.21 2.29
C GLY A 720 24.08 -16.82 3.39
N GLU A 721 25.06 -15.95 3.10
CA GLU A 721 26.16 -15.61 3.99
C GLU A 721 25.80 -14.48 4.98
N THR A 722 24.88 -14.85 5.89
CA THR A 722 24.19 -13.92 6.81
C THR A 722 25.13 -13.11 7.72
N THR A 723 26.29 -13.66 8.09
CA THR A 723 27.27 -12.99 8.96
C THR A 723 27.95 -11.84 8.23
N LEU A 724 28.49 -12.09 7.04
CA LEU A 724 29.20 -11.08 6.26
C LEU A 724 28.23 -10.02 5.73
N ALA A 725 27.02 -10.42 5.31
CA ALA A 725 25.96 -9.50 4.92
C ALA A 725 25.64 -8.49 6.03
N ARG A 726 25.45 -8.94 7.28
CA ARG A 726 25.18 -8.07 8.44
C ARG A 726 26.36 -7.17 8.79
N GLN A 727 27.60 -7.66 8.70
CA GLN A 727 28.81 -6.86 8.95
C GLN A 727 28.95 -5.71 7.94
N LEU A 728 28.79 -5.99 6.64
CA LEU A 728 28.83 -4.98 5.58
C LEU A 728 27.69 -3.97 5.72
N LEU A 729 26.46 -4.43 5.97
CA LEU A 729 25.29 -3.59 6.21
C LEU A 729 25.49 -2.62 7.39
N THR A 730 26.01 -3.11 8.52
CA THR A 730 26.27 -2.28 9.71
C THR A 730 27.36 -1.24 9.42
N ARG A 731 28.51 -1.69 8.89
CA ARG A 731 29.64 -0.82 8.53
C ARG A 731 29.23 0.30 7.57
N ALA A 732 28.41 -0.03 6.56
CA ALA A 732 27.91 0.95 5.61
C ALA A 732 26.92 1.93 6.24
N SER A 733 25.98 1.41 7.06
CA SER A 733 24.99 2.24 7.76
C SER A 733 25.65 3.29 8.64
N ASP A 734 26.62 2.89 9.45
CA ASP A 734 27.34 3.80 10.36
C ASP A 734 28.16 4.84 9.58
N ALA A 735 28.84 4.42 8.52
CA ALA A 735 29.61 5.30 7.64
C ALA A 735 28.75 6.31 6.86
N LEU A 736 27.48 5.98 6.58
CA LEU A 736 26.50 6.92 6.00
C LEU A 736 25.89 7.83 7.07
N ALA A 737 25.54 7.31 8.26
CA ALA A 737 24.94 8.07 9.35
C ALA A 737 25.88 9.14 9.94
N LEU A 738 27.20 8.97 9.80
CA LEU A 738 28.22 9.97 10.16
C LEU A 738 28.34 11.12 9.14
N ARG A 739 27.75 11.01 7.94
CA ARG A 739 27.78 12.07 6.92
C ARG A 739 26.88 13.24 7.32
N ARG A 740 27.31 14.44 6.94
CA ARG A 740 26.57 15.69 7.14
C ARG A 740 26.31 16.35 5.80
N HIS A 741 25.10 16.89 5.63
CA HIS A 741 24.74 17.66 4.45
C HIS A 741 25.63 18.92 4.34
N PRO A 742 26.04 19.39 3.14
CA PRO A 742 26.97 20.52 2.99
C PRO A 742 26.52 21.85 3.64
N ALA A 743 25.21 22.06 3.83
CA ALA A 743 24.66 23.23 4.53
C ALA A 743 24.60 23.07 6.07
N GLY A 744 25.05 21.94 6.60
CA GLY A 744 24.84 21.53 7.99
C GLY A 744 23.55 20.71 8.18
N GLY A 745 23.58 19.77 9.13
CA GLY A 745 22.50 18.82 9.39
C GLY A 745 22.91 17.35 9.18
N ARG A 746 22.00 16.42 9.48
CA ARG A 746 22.10 15.03 8.99
C ARG A 746 21.76 15.02 7.50
N ASP A 747 22.35 14.09 6.75
CA ASP A 747 22.02 13.92 5.35
C ASP A 747 20.80 12.98 5.19
N GLU A 748 19.65 13.55 4.83
CA GLU A 748 18.38 12.82 4.68
C GLU A 748 18.39 11.82 3.51
N VAL A 749 19.20 12.08 2.47
CA VAL A 749 19.37 11.19 1.32
C VAL A 749 20.13 9.93 1.73
N HIS A 750 21.24 10.10 2.44
CA HIS A 750 22.01 8.99 2.98
C HIS A 750 21.21 8.21 4.05
N GLN A 751 20.47 8.89 4.92
CA GLN A 751 19.62 8.22 5.92
C GLN A 751 18.52 7.39 5.26
N PHE A 752 17.71 7.97 4.36
CA PHE A 752 16.62 7.24 3.68
C PHE A 752 17.15 6.03 2.91
N LEU A 753 18.21 6.22 2.09
CA LEU A 753 18.71 5.15 1.23
C LEU A 753 19.38 4.02 2.04
N SER A 754 20.02 4.32 3.18
CA SER A 754 20.57 3.29 4.06
C SER A 754 19.48 2.41 4.68
N GLU A 755 18.34 3.00 5.08
CA GLU A 755 17.20 2.23 5.60
C GLU A 755 16.47 1.44 4.49
N ALA A 756 16.38 2.00 3.27
CA ALA A 756 15.80 1.30 2.12
C ALA A 756 16.64 0.06 1.73
N PHE A 757 17.97 0.18 1.68
CA PHE A 757 18.86 -0.98 1.48
C PHE A 757 18.75 -1.98 2.63
N ARG A 758 18.73 -1.51 3.89
CA ARG A 758 18.54 -2.38 5.06
C ARG A 758 17.28 -3.23 4.92
N HIS A 759 16.15 -2.61 4.60
CA HIS A 759 14.88 -3.32 4.42
C HIS A 759 14.97 -4.44 3.35
N ARG A 760 15.58 -4.15 2.20
CA ARG A 760 15.77 -5.13 1.11
C ARG A 760 16.72 -6.27 1.49
N ILE A 761 17.77 -5.98 2.26
CA ILE A 761 18.71 -6.98 2.78
C ILE A 761 18.02 -7.86 3.84
N ASP A 762 17.26 -7.26 4.77
CA ASP A 762 16.54 -7.99 5.82
C ASP A 762 15.38 -8.82 5.25
N GLN A 763 14.73 -8.42 4.15
CA GLN A 763 13.81 -9.29 3.39
C GLN A 763 14.52 -10.59 2.97
N VAL A 764 15.67 -10.48 2.31
CA VAL A 764 16.45 -11.64 1.83
C VAL A 764 16.96 -12.50 2.99
N LEU A 765 17.52 -11.89 4.04
CA LEU A 765 18.00 -12.60 5.24
C LEU A 765 16.85 -13.31 6.00
N ALA A 766 15.60 -12.91 5.79
CA ALA A 766 14.40 -13.57 6.33
C ALA A 766 13.77 -14.60 5.37
N GLY A 767 14.44 -14.96 4.27
CA GLY A 767 13.92 -15.91 3.27
C GLY A 767 12.76 -15.37 2.44
N ARG A 768 12.64 -14.04 2.31
CA ARG A 768 11.60 -13.36 1.52
C ARG A 768 12.22 -12.75 0.26
N PRO A 769 11.48 -12.66 -0.86
CA PRO A 769 11.94 -11.89 -2.01
C PRO A 769 12.09 -10.41 -1.64
N ALA A 770 13.02 -9.72 -2.31
CA ALA A 770 13.29 -8.28 -2.11
C ALA A 770 12.29 -7.38 -2.87
N THR A 771 11.03 -7.79 -2.92
CA THR A 771 9.95 -7.20 -3.74
C THR A 771 8.90 -6.50 -2.86
N GLY A 772 7.82 -6.01 -3.47
CA GLY A 772 6.80 -5.20 -2.80
C GLY A 772 7.27 -3.79 -2.40
N PRO A 773 6.36 -2.94 -1.89
CA PRO A 773 6.64 -1.53 -1.60
C PRO A 773 7.55 -1.34 -0.37
N LEU A 774 8.33 -0.26 -0.37
CA LEU A 774 9.09 0.19 0.80
C LEU A 774 8.16 0.50 2.00
N PRO A 775 8.64 0.35 3.26
CA PRO A 775 7.87 0.61 4.48
C PRO A 775 7.19 1.98 4.52
N ASN A 776 5.95 2.03 5.04
CA ASN A 776 5.16 3.26 5.17
C ASN A 776 5.89 4.38 5.95
N GLU A 777 6.75 4.03 6.90
CA GLU A 777 7.59 4.98 7.64
C GLU A 777 8.59 5.71 6.73
N LEU A 778 9.23 4.98 5.81
CA LEU A 778 10.12 5.56 4.80
C LEU A 778 9.34 6.35 3.77
N LEU A 779 8.18 5.87 3.32
CA LEU A 779 7.31 6.64 2.40
C LEU A 779 6.88 7.98 3.05
N THR A 780 6.48 7.95 4.32
CA THR A 780 6.11 9.16 5.10
C THR A 780 7.31 10.11 5.31
N LEU A 781 8.53 9.58 5.40
CA LEU A 781 9.75 10.39 5.43
C LEU A 781 10.00 11.04 4.06
N LEU A 782 9.90 10.28 2.96
CA LEU A 782 10.14 10.73 1.59
C LEU A 782 9.19 11.86 1.15
N GLU A 783 7.99 11.93 1.71
CA GLU A 783 7.05 13.04 1.48
C GLU A 783 7.45 14.36 2.16
N ARG A 784 8.31 14.31 3.18
CA ARG A 784 8.81 15.48 3.92
C ARG A 784 10.13 16.01 3.39
N ILE A 785 10.88 15.20 2.65
CA ILE A 785 12.19 15.54 2.10
C ILE A 785 12.04 16.54 0.94
N ASP A 786 12.88 17.59 0.98
CA ASP A 786 12.88 18.69 0.02
C ASP A 786 13.17 18.25 -1.42
N LYS A 787 12.69 19.03 -2.41
CA LYS A 787 12.70 18.64 -3.85
C LYS A 787 14.07 18.18 -4.38
N VAL A 788 15.17 18.81 -3.96
CA VAL A 788 16.52 18.55 -4.49
C VAL A 788 17.20 17.34 -3.83
N PRO A 789 17.22 17.20 -2.48
CA PRO A 789 17.56 15.93 -1.84
C PRO A 789 16.69 14.76 -2.33
N ARG A 790 15.37 14.96 -2.44
CA ARG A 790 14.44 13.95 -2.93
C ARG A 790 14.75 13.50 -4.36
N TYR A 791 15.17 14.40 -5.25
CA TYR A 791 15.59 14.02 -6.61
C TYR A 791 16.70 12.96 -6.61
N ALA A 792 17.65 13.04 -5.67
CA ALA A 792 18.71 12.04 -5.56
C ALA A 792 18.14 10.69 -5.11
N ILE A 793 17.24 10.67 -4.13
CA ILE A 793 16.54 9.45 -3.70
C ILE A 793 15.75 8.83 -4.86
N ASP A 794 14.82 9.59 -5.45
CA ASP A 794 13.96 9.15 -6.54
C ASP A 794 14.81 8.67 -7.75
N ARG A 795 16.01 9.23 -7.99
CA ARG A 795 16.97 8.75 -9.01
C ARG A 795 17.76 7.50 -8.68
N LEU A 796 17.95 7.13 -7.40
CA LEU A 796 18.51 5.81 -7.08
C LEU A 796 17.43 4.73 -7.12
N LEU A 797 16.20 5.05 -6.69
CA LEU A 797 15.05 4.16 -6.83
C LEU A 797 14.75 3.82 -8.30
N GLU A 798 14.80 4.81 -9.20
CA GLU A 798 14.64 4.60 -10.67
C GLU A 798 15.70 3.69 -11.31
N GLN A 799 16.89 3.55 -10.71
CA GLN A 799 18.04 2.86 -11.35
C GLN A 799 18.43 1.56 -10.64
N SER A 800 18.09 1.41 -9.36
CA SER A 800 18.44 0.26 -8.53
C SER A 800 17.33 -0.79 -8.55
N ARG A 801 17.63 -1.91 -9.21
CA ARG A 801 16.85 -3.15 -9.19
C ARG A 801 16.84 -3.82 -7.81
N ILE A 802 17.79 -3.47 -6.94
CA ILE A 802 17.77 -3.88 -5.52
C ILE A 802 16.72 -3.07 -4.73
N LEU A 803 16.61 -1.76 -4.96
CA LEU A 803 15.68 -0.91 -4.20
C LEU A 803 14.24 -0.96 -4.72
N GLU A 804 14.01 -0.88 -6.03
CA GLU A 804 12.68 -1.03 -6.64
C GLU A 804 12.75 -1.95 -7.87
N PRO A 805 12.62 -3.27 -7.71
CA PRO A 805 12.75 -4.23 -8.82
C PRO A 805 11.63 -4.16 -9.86
N ALA A 806 10.47 -3.59 -9.52
CA ALA A 806 9.24 -3.67 -10.32
C ALA A 806 8.82 -2.34 -11.01
N GLU A 807 8.82 -1.21 -10.30
CA GLU A 807 8.14 0.02 -10.77
C GLU A 807 9.11 1.11 -11.27
N LYS A 808 9.38 1.14 -12.59
CA LYS A 808 10.17 2.21 -13.26
C LYS A 808 9.33 3.51 -13.42
N PHE A 809 9.37 4.40 -12.43
CA PHE A 809 8.69 5.72 -12.44
C PHE A 809 9.59 6.88 -12.93
N ASP A 810 9.00 8.03 -13.28
CA ASP A 810 9.72 9.25 -13.67
C ASP A 810 10.15 10.06 -12.42
N PRO A 811 11.45 10.19 -12.10
CA PRO A 811 11.93 10.90 -10.91
C PRO A 811 11.90 12.43 -11.07
N TYR A 812 11.51 12.96 -12.23
CA TYR A 812 11.21 14.39 -12.39
C TYR A 812 9.75 14.75 -12.06
N ARG A 813 8.87 13.77 -11.79
CA ARG A 813 7.40 13.97 -11.61
C ARG A 813 6.98 15.00 -10.56
N ARG A 814 7.75 15.16 -9.47
CA ARG A 814 7.49 16.19 -8.43
C ARG A 814 8.33 17.47 -8.59
N ILE A 815 9.17 17.54 -9.62
CA ILE A 815 10.12 18.65 -9.87
C ILE A 815 9.55 19.60 -10.92
N PHE A 816 9.17 19.08 -12.09
CA PHE A 816 8.53 19.87 -13.13
C PHE A 816 7.01 19.92 -12.91
N HIS A 817 6.48 21.09 -12.59
CA HIS A 817 5.04 21.32 -12.54
C HIS A 817 4.44 21.27 -13.95
N ARG A 818 3.96 20.10 -14.37
CA ARG A 818 3.28 19.95 -15.67
C ARG A 818 2.04 20.84 -15.72
N THR A 819 1.80 21.49 -16.86
CA THR A 819 0.61 22.35 -17.06
C THR A 819 -0.65 21.55 -17.33
N ASP A 820 -0.50 20.41 -18.02
CA ASP A 820 -1.57 19.50 -18.43
C ASP A 820 -2.19 18.74 -17.23
N PRO A 821 -3.53 18.81 -17.01
CA PRO A 821 -4.22 18.05 -15.97
C PRO A 821 -4.07 16.53 -16.08
N LEU A 822 -4.06 15.96 -17.30
CA LEU A 822 -3.96 14.51 -17.52
C LEU A 822 -2.59 14.00 -17.08
N LEU A 823 -1.54 14.76 -17.36
CA LEU A 823 -0.18 14.37 -16.99
C LEU A 823 0.08 14.55 -15.48
N ARG A 824 -0.60 15.46 -14.78
CA ARG A 824 -0.60 15.49 -13.30
C ARG A 824 -1.29 14.27 -12.71
N MET A 825 -2.47 13.95 -13.22
CA MET A 825 -3.24 12.76 -12.80
C MET A 825 -2.46 11.46 -13.05
N LEU A 826 -1.59 11.43 -14.06
CA LEU A 826 -0.66 10.34 -14.33
C LEU A 826 0.49 10.27 -13.31
N ASP A 827 1.10 11.41 -12.97
CA ASP A 827 2.20 11.50 -11.99
C ASP A 827 1.77 11.07 -10.56
N GLU A 828 0.47 11.18 -10.24
CA GLU A 828 -0.19 10.73 -9.00
C GLU A 828 -0.31 9.19 -8.88
N LEU A 829 -0.44 8.45 -10.00
CA LEU A 829 -0.87 7.04 -9.98
C LEU A 829 0.01 6.09 -9.15
N PRO A 830 1.37 6.14 -9.20
CA PRO A 830 2.21 5.19 -8.46
C PRO A 830 1.92 5.18 -6.94
N ASP A 831 1.56 6.36 -6.43
CA ASP A 831 1.38 6.64 -5.00
C ASP A 831 0.01 6.11 -4.50
N ILE A 832 -0.96 5.85 -5.40
CA ILE A 832 -2.26 5.25 -5.06
C ILE A 832 -2.08 3.76 -4.77
N ARG A 833 -2.17 3.35 -3.49
CA ARG A 833 -1.99 1.94 -3.08
C ARG A 833 -3.23 1.04 -3.19
N GLN A 834 -4.44 1.59 -3.21
CA GLN A 834 -5.69 0.80 -3.25
C GLN A 834 -6.05 0.38 -4.69
N PRO A 835 -6.18 -0.92 -5.03
CA PRO A 835 -6.43 -1.38 -6.40
C PRO A 835 -7.70 -0.83 -7.05
N GLU A 836 -8.81 -0.74 -6.32
CA GLU A 836 -10.09 -0.24 -6.87
C GLU A 836 -10.03 1.26 -7.21
N VAL A 837 -9.40 2.06 -6.34
CA VAL A 837 -9.17 3.50 -6.57
C VAL A 837 -8.23 3.69 -7.77
N LEU A 838 -7.19 2.86 -7.87
CA LEU A 838 -6.28 2.85 -9.00
C LEU A 838 -6.98 2.44 -10.30
N LYS A 839 -7.84 1.41 -10.29
CA LYS A 839 -8.66 0.99 -11.44
C LYS A 839 -9.58 2.11 -11.91
N HIS A 840 -10.27 2.79 -11.00
CA HIS A 840 -11.09 3.95 -11.33
C HIS A 840 -10.26 5.10 -11.95
N ARG A 841 -9.13 5.48 -11.35
CA ARG A 841 -8.28 6.59 -11.83
C ARG A 841 -7.60 6.30 -13.17
N VAL A 842 -7.15 5.06 -13.41
CA VAL A 842 -6.64 4.64 -14.72
C VAL A 842 -7.76 4.62 -15.76
N THR A 843 -8.97 4.17 -15.40
CA THR A 843 -10.12 4.17 -16.32
C THR A 843 -10.51 5.60 -16.74
N GLN A 844 -10.45 6.58 -15.81
CA GLN A 844 -10.60 8.01 -16.13
C GLN A 844 -9.53 8.49 -17.13
N LEU A 845 -8.25 8.21 -16.87
CA LEU A 845 -7.15 8.58 -17.76
C LEU A 845 -7.25 7.95 -19.16
N VAL A 846 -7.72 6.71 -19.26
CA VAL A 846 -8.01 6.06 -20.55
C VAL A 846 -9.12 6.79 -21.29
N ALA A 847 -10.25 7.04 -20.61
CA ALA A 847 -11.42 7.68 -21.18
C ALA A 847 -11.16 9.11 -21.65
N GLU A 848 -10.32 9.88 -20.95
CA GLU A 848 -10.02 11.29 -21.27
C GLU A 848 -8.77 11.47 -22.17
N GLY A 849 -7.73 10.66 -21.95
CA GLY A 849 -6.38 10.87 -22.48
C GLY A 849 -5.99 10.02 -23.68
N LEU A 850 -6.70 8.93 -24.00
CA LEU A 850 -6.45 8.13 -25.20
C LEU A 850 -7.36 8.48 -26.39
N LYS A 851 -8.24 9.49 -26.23
CA LYS A 851 -9.17 9.98 -27.28
C LYS A 851 -8.41 10.40 -28.57
N PRO A 852 -9.00 10.22 -29.78
CA PRO A 852 -8.34 10.56 -31.04
C PRO A 852 -7.97 12.04 -31.23
N ASN A 853 -8.57 12.96 -30.45
CA ASN A 853 -8.25 14.39 -30.49
C ASN A 853 -7.01 14.79 -29.65
N GLN A 854 -6.46 13.86 -28.86
CA GLN A 854 -5.25 14.11 -28.06
C GLN A 854 -3.98 13.98 -28.92
N PRO A 855 -2.92 14.79 -28.67
CA PRO A 855 -1.66 14.67 -29.40
C PRO A 855 -1.08 13.25 -29.32
N ILE A 856 -0.54 12.75 -30.43
CA ILE A 856 -0.03 11.37 -30.50
C ILE A 856 1.13 11.13 -29.52
N SER A 857 1.95 12.15 -29.27
CA SER A 857 3.01 12.16 -28.25
C SER A 857 2.43 11.97 -26.84
N THR A 858 1.36 12.70 -26.50
CA THR A 858 0.64 12.58 -25.22
C THR A 858 -0.02 11.19 -25.09
N ARG A 859 -0.71 10.71 -26.13
CA ARG A 859 -1.29 9.34 -26.16
C ARG A 859 -0.20 8.28 -25.94
N ARG A 860 0.95 8.41 -26.61
CA ARG A 860 2.09 7.49 -26.49
C ARG A 860 2.72 7.51 -25.10
N TYR A 861 2.91 8.69 -24.51
CA TYR A 861 3.45 8.82 -23.15
C TYR A 861 2.48 8.27 -22.09
N LEU A 862 1.20 8.64 -22.15
CA LEU A 862 0.14 8.10 -21.30
C LEU A 862 0.13 6.57 -21.36
N LEU A 863 -0.04 6.00 -22.56
CA LEU A 863 -0.11 4.56 -22.75
C LEU A 863 1.14 3.83 -22.25
N THR A 864 2.34 4.40 -22.48
CA THR A 864 3.60 3.88 -21.95
C THR A 864 3.59 3.83 -20.42
N GLN A 865 3.14 4.87 -19.73
CA GLN A 865 3.12 4.88 -18.26
C GLN A 865 2.00 4.02 -17.67
N LEU A 866 0.80 4.03 -18.25
CA LEU A 866 -0.31 3.18 -17.80
C LEU A 866 0.06 1.69 -17.88
N LEU A 867 0.72 1.25 -18.96
CA LEU A 867 1.17 -0.15 -19.12
C LEU A 867 2.16 -0.64 -18.06
N ALA A 868 2.89 0.24 -17.35
CA ALA A 868 3.74 -0.18 -16.23
C ALA A 868 2.96 -0.40 -14.93
N ILE A 869 1.78 0.22 -14.80
CA ILE A 869 0.95 0.19 -13.60
C ILE A 869 -0.13 -0.90 -13.70
N VAL A 870 -0.52 -1.26 -14.94
CA VAL A 870 -1.49 -2.31 -15.30
C VAL A 870 -1.45 -3.60 -14.47
N PRO A 871 -0.30 -4.21 -14.13
CA PRO A 871 -0.28 -5.43 -13.32
C PRO A 871 -0.98 -5.30 -11.96
N ARG A 872 -1.08 -4.07 -11.43
CA ARG A 872 -1.75 -3.73 -10.17
C ARG A 872 -3.28 -3.52 -10.31
N VAL A 873 -3.83 -3.71 -11.52
CA VAL A 873 -5.19 -3.25 -11.92
C VAL A 873 -6.04 -4.35 -12.61
N GLY A 874 -5.41 -5.41 -13.11
CA GLY A 874 -6.08 -6.63 -13.60
C GLY A 874 -6.16 -6.77 -15.13
N GLU A 875 -6.38 -8.01 -15.60
CA GLU A 875 -6.30 -8.40 -17.02
C GLU A 875 -7.22 -7.59 -17.95
N GLU A 876 -8.47 -7.34 -17.55
CA GLU A 876 -9.47 -6.64 -18.38
C GLU A 876 -8.97 -5.29 -18.91
N LEU A 877 -8.40 -4.47 -18.02
CA LEU A 877 -7.89 -3.15 -18.36
C LEU A 877 -6.53 -3.24 -19.07
N ALA A 878 -5.73 -4.29 -18.79
CA ALA A 878 -4.54 -4.60 -19.56
C ALA A 878 -4.88 -4.85 -21.05
N LEU A 879 -5.86 -5.71 -21.31
CA LEU A 879 -6.27 -6.08 -22.65
C LEU A 879 -6.91 -4.93 -23.43
N SER A 880 -7.63 -4.01 -22.77
CA SER A 880 -8.15 -2.81 -23.43
C SER A 880 -7.04 -1.80 -23.75
N LEU A 881 -6.07 -1.60 -22.86
CA LEU A 881 -4.90 -0.75 -23.12
C LEU A 881 -4.04 -1.27 -24.28
N LEU A 882 -3.83 -2.59 -24.37
CA LEU A 882 -3.06 -3.21 -25.45
C LEU A 882 -3.66 -2.95 -26.85
N GLN A 883 -4.97 -2.72 -26.98
CA GLN A 883 -5.62 -2.42 -28.28
C GLN A 883 -5.11 -1.10 -28.89
N PHE A 884 -4.73 -0.12 -28.07
CA PHE A 884 -4.23 1.18 -28.54
C PHE A 884 -2.74 1.16 -28.91
N VAL A 885 -2.00 0.11 -28.56
CA VAL A 885 -0.53 0.04 -28.76
C VAL A 885 -0.15 0.00 -30.25
N PRO A 886 -0.73 -0.84 -31.12
CA PRO A 886 -0.30 -0.94 -32.51
C PRO A 886 -0.51 0.34 -33.33
N GLU A 887 -1.59 1.08 -33.05
CA GLU A 887 -1.87 2.39 -33.63
C GLU A 887 -0.83 3.42 -33.17
N THR A 888 -0.68 3.57 -31.84
CA THR A 888 0.14 4.62 -31.21
C THR A 888 1.65 4.43 -31.42
N LEU A 889 2.08 3.20 -31.67
CA LEU A 889 3.46 2.84 -32.03
C LEU A 889 3.82 3.25 -33.46
N VAL A 890 2.95 2.93 -34.43
CA VAL A 890 3.23 3.11 -35.87
C VAL A 890 2.88 4.52 -36.37
N ALA A 891 2.02 5.24 -35.65
CA ALA A 891 1.66 6.62 -35.98
C ALA A 891 2.90 7.54 -36.16
N PRO A 892 2.90 8.43 -37.18
CA PRO A 892 4.08 9.16 -37.60
C PRO A 892 4.64 10.10 -36.53
N VAL A 893 5.95 10.06 -36.37
CA VAL A 893 6.72 11.00 -35.55
C VAL A 893 6.68 12.39 -36.17
N GLN A 894 6.38 13.42 -35.38
CA GLN A 894 6.43 14.80 -35.85
C GLN A 894 7.87 15.35 -35.79
N PRO A 895 8.31 16.23 -36.71
CA PRO A 895 9.69 16.73 -36.75
C PRO A 895 10.15 17.45 -35.47
N ASN A 896 9.20 17.93 -34.69
CA ASN A 896 9.34 18.65 -33.43
C ASN A 896 9.16 17.75 -32.18
N GLU A 897 8.96 16.43 -32.34
CA GLU A 897 8.87 15.48 -31.24
C GLU A 897 10.27 15.06 -30.74
N THR A 898 10.76 15.75 -29.71
CA THR A 898 12.03 15.39 -29.06
C THR A 898 11.93 14.00 -28.41
N ASN A 899 13.00 13.19 -28.50
CA ASN A 899 13.06 11.82 -27.98
C ASN A 899 11.98 10.85 -28.55
N ALA A 900 11.48 11.09 -29.77
CA ALA A 900 10.48 10.22 -30.39
C ALA A 900 10.87 8.72 -30.45
N ILE A 901 12.13 8.41 -30.80
CA ILE A 901 12.65 7.03 -30.83
C ILE A 901 12.53 6.35 -29.46
N GLU A 902 12.94 7.04 -28.40
CA GLU A 902 12.80 6.59 -27.01
C GLU A 902 11.33 6.33 -26.65
N SER A 903 10.42 7.23 -27.03
CA SER A 903 8.99 7.05 -26.77
C SER A 903 8.38 5.83 -27.49
N GLN A 904 8.83 5.53 -28.72
CA GLN A 904 8.39 4.35 -29.47
C GLN A 904 8.97 3.06 -28.88
N CYS A 905 10.26 3.04 -28.52
CA CYS A 905 10.91 1.89 -27.88
C CYS A 905 10.32 1.56 -26.51
N ASN A 906 10.05 2.57 -25.67
CA ASN A 906 9.50 2.36 -24.33
C ASN A 906 8.05 1.84 -24.39
N LEU A 907 7.23 2.34 -25.33
CA LEU A 907 5.89 1.79 -25.58
C LEU A 907 5.97 0.32 -26.04
N LEU A 908 6.93 -0.01 -26.91
CA LEU A 908 7.12 -1.36 -27.42
C LEU A 908 7.58 -2.34 -26.32
N GLU A 909 8.59 -1.99 -25.53
CA GLU A 909 9.09 -2.81 -24.40
C GLU A 909 7.95 -3.17 -23.44
N ARG A 910 7.16 -2.17 -23.03
CA ARG A 910 6.04 -2.35 -22.10
C ARG A 910 4.87 -3.09 -22.75
N GLY A 911 4.52 -2.76 -23.99
CA GLY A 911 3.46 -3.45 -24.76
C GLY A 911 3.75 -4.94 -24.97
N MET A 912 5.00 -5.29 -25.34
CA MET A 912 5.43 -6.69 -25.47
C MET A 912 5.43 -7.42 -24.13
N THR A 913 5.99 -6.80 -23.07
CA THR A 913 6.05 -7.40 -21.73
C THR A 913 4.65 -7.68 -21.17
N ILE A 914 3.71 -6.73 -21.28
CA ILE A 914 2.33 -6.91 -20.79
C ILE A 914 1.55 -7.90 -21.67
N SER A 915 1.74 -7.88 -22.99
CA SER A 915 1.11 -8.88 -23.89
C SER A 915 1.55 -10.31 -23.54
N ALA A 916 2.84 -10.51 -23.26
CA ALA A 916 3.37 -11.82 -22.88
C ALA A 916 2.94 -12.27 -21.47
N LEU A 917 2.72 -11.33 -20.53
CA LEU A 917 2.20 -11.63 -19.18
C LEU A 917 0.76 -12.20 -19.19
N TYR A 918 -0.06 -11.75 -20.14
CA TYR A 918 -1.46 -12.16 -20.31
C TYR A 918 -1.69 -13.14 -21.48
N ASP A 919 -0.69 -13.96 -21.84
CA ASP A 919 -0.75 -15.01 -22.90
C ASP A 919 -1.20 -14.49 -24.29
N ARG A 920 -0.98 -13.21 -24.59
CA ARG A 920 -1.26 -12.59 -25.90
C ARG A 920 -0.08 -12.71 -26.86
N GLY A 921 0.32 -13.96 -27.10
CA GLY A 921 1.39 -14.30 -28.07
C GLY A 921 1.08 -13.88 -29.52
N ASP A 922 -0.20 -13.63 -29.83
CA ASP A 922 -0.66 -13.01 -31.08
C ASP A 922 -0.23 -11.53 -31.17
N VAL A 923 -0.50 -10.75 -30.11
CA VAL A 923 -0.12 -9.33 -30.03
C VAL A 923 1.40 -9.18 -29.98
N VAL A 924 2.12 -10.04 -29.24
CA VAL A 924 3.59 -10.04 -29.26
C VAL A 924 4.14 -10.26 -30.67
N ARG A 925 3.57 -11.20 -31.44
CA ARG A 925 4.02 -11.47 -32.82
C ARG A 925 3.76 -10.28 -33.74
N ASP A 926 2.60 -9.62 -33.64
CA ASP A 926 2.30 -8.40 -34.40
C ASP A 926 3.23 -7.24 -34.03
N LEU A 927 3.49 -7.01 -32.75
CA LEU A 927 4.42 -5.99 -32.27
C LEU A 927 5.88 -6.27 -32.71
N SER A 928 6.33 -7.52 -32.67
CA SER A 928 7.65 -7.92 -33.20
C SER A 928 7.76 -7.65 -34.70
N ASN A 929 6.74 -8.03 -35.49
CA ASN A 929 6.71 -7.78 -36.92
C ASN A 929 6.74 -6.27 -37.25
N ARG A 930 6.01 -5.44 -36.48
CA ARG A 930 6.03 -3.98 -36.60
C ARG A 930 7.41 -3.42 -36.28
N PHE A 931 8.06 -3.85 -35.21
CA PHE A 931 9.41 -3.42 -34.86
C PHE A 931 10.43 -3.78 -35.96
N LEU A 932 10.40 -5.02 -36.46
CA LEU A 932 11.27 -5.47 -37.55
C LEU A 932 11.04 -4.66 -38.84
N HIS A 933 9.79 -4.25 -39.12
CA HIS A 933 9.48 -3.33 -40.21
C HIS A 933 10.01 -1.90 -39.96
N MET A 934 9.85 -1.36 -38.75
CA MET A 934 10.38 -0.05 -38.34
C MET A 934 11.92 0.01 -38.43
N LEU A 935 12.62 -1.10 -38.13
CA LEU A 935 14.06 -1.21 -38.33
C LEU A 935 14.42 -1.20 -39.83
N LYS A 936 13.72 -1.98 -40.67
CA LYS A 936 14.02 -2.12 -42.11
C LYS A 936 13.97 -0.79 -42.88
N GLY A 937 13.25 0.22 -42.39
CA GLY A 937 13.16 1.56 -42.99
C GLY A 937 14.15 2.63 -42.46
N ARG A 938 15.10 2.29 -41.58
CA ARG A 938 15.93 3.28 -40.84
C ARG A 938 17.45 3.17 -41.06
N PRO A 939 18.22 4.27 -40.90
CA PRO A 939 19.69 4.26 -40.88
C PRO A 939 20.30 3.28 -39.86
N THR A 940 21.57 2.89 -40.02
CA THR A 940 22.22 1.96 -39.08
C THR A 940 22.30 2.50 -37.65
N ALA A 941 22.56 3.80 -37.47
CA ALA A 941 22.61 4.44 -36.16
C ALA A 941 21.25 4.37 -35.44
N ASP A 942 20.16 4.81 -36.09
CA ASP A 942 18.78 4.64 -35.61
C ASP A 942 18.46 3.19 -35.23
N ARG A 943 18.80 2.24 -36.11
CA ARG A 943 18.59 0.80 -35.86
C ARG A 943 19.33 0.36 -34.61
N ALA A 944 20.60 0.73 -34.45
CA ALA A 944 21.40 0.41 -33.28
C ALA A 944 20.83 1.07 -32.00
N GLU A 945 20.36 2.32 -32.03
CA GLU A 945 19.70 2.92 -30.86
C GLU A 945 18.40 2.17 -30.50
N MET A 946 17.54 1.90 -31.48
CA MET A 946 16.28 1.17 -31.26
C MET A 946 16.50 -0.22 -30.67
N ILE A 947 17.47 -0.97 -31.19
CA ILE A 947 17.83 -2.29 -30.66
C ILE A 947 18.46 -2.14 -29.27
N ASN A 948 19.37 -1.17 -29.06
CA ASN A 948 20.00 -0.93 -27.76
C ASN A 948 19.01 -0.54 -26.64
N ARG A 949 17.85 0.03 -26.98
CA ARG A 949 16.76 0.31 -26.04
C ARG A 949 15.89 -0.91 -25.77
N VAL A 950 15.43 -1.59 -26.82
CA VAL A 950 14.44 -2.67 -26.71
C VAL A 950 15.09 -4.00 -26.28
N ALA A 951 16.23 -4.37 -26.87
CA ALA A 951 16.75 -5.73 -26.78
C ALA A 951 17.14 -6.18 -25.37
N GLY A 952 17.68 -5.28 -24.54
CA GLY A 952 18.21 -5.61 -23.22
C GLY A 952 17.17 -6.19 -22.27
N ASP A 953 16.13 -5.43 -21.94
CA ASP A 953 15.07 -5.88 -21.03
C ASP A 953 13.97 -6.68 -21.78
N CYS A 954 13.66 -6.37 -23.05
CA CYS A 954 12.58 -7.07 -23.76
C CYS A 954 12.95 -8.52 -24.16
N LEU A 955 14.13 -8.79 -24.72
CA LEU A 955 14.51 -10.18 -25.09
C LEU A 955 14.70 -11.08 -23.86
N ARG A 956 14.96 -10.48 -22.67
CA ARG A 956 14.97 -11.19 -21.39
C ARG A 956 13.54 -11.45 -20.89
N ASN A 957 12.69 -10.43 -20.88
CA ASN A 957 11.29 -10.56 -20.45
C ASN A 957 10.52 -11.56 -21.34
N LEU A 958 10.67 -11.49 -22.66
CA LEU A 958 10.02 -12.43 -23.59
C LEU A 958 10.38 -13.89 -23.30
N ARG A 959 11.61 -14.18 -22.85
CA ARG A 959 12.05 -15.54 -22.49
C ARG A 959 11.53 -16.00 -21.13
N ARG A 960 11.59 -15.15 -20.09
CA ARG A 960 10.92 -15.41 -18.80
C ARG A 960 9.40 -15.62 -18.95
N LEU A 961 8.80 -14.99 -19.97
CA LEU A 961 7.39 -15.13 -20.32
C LEU A 961 7.14 -16.23 -21.37
N GLY A 962 8.11 -17.09 -21.64
CA GLY A 962 7.98 -18.32 -22.44
C GLY A 962 8.12 -18.20 -23.95
N LEU A 963 8.18 -16.98 -24.47
CA LEU A 963 8.17 -16.69 -25.91
C LEU A 963 9.59 -16.82 -26.50
N ARG A 964 10.25 -17.94 -26.21
CA ARG A 964 11.64 -18.22 -26.59
C ARG A 964 11.80 -18.25 -28.11
N ASP A 965 10.91 -18.92 -28.83
CA ASP A 965 10.99 -19.03 -30.30
C ASP A 965 10.76 -17.68 -30.98
N GLN A 966 9.88 -16.83 -30.43
CA GLN A 966 9.65 -15.46 -30.88
C GLN A 966 10.87 -14.57 -30.63
N ALA A 967 11.46 -14.66 -29.43
CA ALA A 967 12.71 -13.97 -29.11
C ALA A 967 13.86 -14.47 -30.00
N GLN A 968 13.90 -15.76 -30.31
CA GLN A 968 14.91 -16.38 -31.16
C GLN A 968 14.82 -15.89 -32.61
N ALA A 969 13.64 -15.98 -33.23
CA ALA A 969 13.40 -15.45 -34.57
C ALA A 969 13.70 -13.94 -34.65
N MET A 970 13.36 -13.18 -33.61
CA MET A 970 13.69 -11.76 -33.50
C MET A 970 15.21 -11.51 -33.44
N ILE A 971 15.96 -12.31 -32.68
CA ILE A 971 17.43 -12.27 -32.64
C ILE A 971 18.01 -12.58 -34.03
N ASP A 972 17.55 -13.62 -34.71
CA ASP A 972 18.11 -14.05 -36.00
C ASP A 972 17.77 -13.08 -37.15
N GLU A 973 16.56 -12.50 -37.19
CA GLU A 973 16.24 -11.42 -38.14
C GLU A 973 17.07 -10.15 -37.87
N ILE A 974 17.20 -9.71 -36.60
CA ILE A 974 18.01 -8.53 -36.27
C ILE A 974 19.49 -8.77 -36.58
N SER A 975 20.01 -9.97 -36.29
CA SER A 975 21.37 -10.38 -36.65
C SER A 975 21.61 -10.26 -38.16
N THR A 976 20.65 -10.73 -38.96
CA THR A 976 20.69 -10.62 -40.44
C THR A 976 20.70 -9.16 -40.89
N LEU A 977 19.84 -8.31 -40.31
CA LEU A 977 19.72 -6.88 -40.65
C LEU A 977 20.96 -6.05 -40.27
N ILE A 978 21.69 -6.43 -39.22
CA ILE A 978 22.87 -5.70 -38.72
C ILE A 978 24.16 -6.19 -39.39
N LEU A 979 24.39 -7.51 -39.39
CA LEU A 979 25.61 -8.08 -39.96
C LEU A 979 25.62 -7.98 -41.49
N ASN A 980 24.49 -8.27 -42.13
CA ASN A 980 24.34 -8.31 -43.59
C ASN A 980 25.46 -9.13 -44.26
N ASN A 981 25.67 -10.36 -43.77
CA ASN A 981 26.71 -11.31 -44.18
C ASN A 981 28.18 -10.82 -44.10
N ARG A 982 28.45 -9.76 -43.31
CA ARG A 982 29.82 -9.30 -43.00
C ARG A 982 30.25 -9.77 -41.60
N PRO A 983 31.56 -10.02 -41.37
CA PRO A 983 32.08 -10.31 -40.04
C PRO A 983 31.96 -9.09 -39.12
N VAL A 984 31.93 -9.37 -37.81
CA VAL A 984 31.73 -8.39 -36.72
C VAL A 984 32.69 -7.19 -36.82
N ASP A 985 33.97 -7.45 -37.06
CA ASP A 985 35.00 -6.41 -37.14
C ASP A 985 34.73 -5.40 -38.28
N GLN A 986 34.29 -5.87 -39.44
CA GLN A 986 33.97 -5.03 -40.59
C GLN A 986 32.71 -4.18 -40.37
N VAL A 987 31.73 -4.70 -39.63
CA VAL A 987 30.51 -3.96 -39.25
C VAL A 987 30.85 -2.83 -38.27
N ILE A 988 31.70 -3.11 -37.27
CA ILE A 988 32.16 -2.11 -36.30
C ILE A 988 33.02 -1.03 -37.00
N LYS A 989 33.94 -1.43 -37.89
CA LYS A 989 34.80 -0.52 -38.68
C LYS A 989 34.00 0.37 -39.64
N ALA A 990 32.90 -0.13 -40.21
CA ALA A 990 32.03 0.64 -41.09
C ALA A 990 31.27 1.76 -40.34
N GLU A 991 30.90 1.54 -39.08
CA GLU A 991 30.16 2.49 -38.23
C GLU A 991 31.09 3.23 -37.26
N ALA A 992 32.32 3.56 -37.68
CA ALA A 992 33.41 4.03 -36.81
C ALA A 992 33.02 5.18 -35.83
N THR A 993 32.18 6.13 -36.27
CA THR A 993 31.69 7.25 -35.44
C THR A 993 30.80 6.78 -34.27
N ASN A 994 30.07 5.69 -34.45
CA ASN A 994 29.12 5.11 -33.50
C ASN A 994 29.52 3.69 -33.05
N ALA A 995 30.79 3.31 -33.20
CA ALA A 995 31.28 1.95 -32.97
C ALA A 995 30.85 1.36 -31.61
N TRP A 996 30.83 2.18 -30.55
CA TRP A 996 30.37 1.77 -29.21
C TRP A 996 28.88 1.39 -29.15
N GLN A 997 28.02 2.03 -29.94
CA GLN A 997 26.60 1.66 -30.07
C GLN A 997 26.45 0.33 -30.80
N MET A 998 27.27 0.12 -31.84
CA MET A 998 27.28 -1.12 -32.61
C MET A 998 27.77 -2.30 -31.77
N VAL A 999 28.89 -2.16 -31.05
CA VAL A 999 29.36 -3.19 -30.11
C VAL A 999 28.31 -3.46 -29.02
N ARG A 1000 27.67 -2.42 -28.46
CA ARG A 1000 26.56 -2.60 -27.51
C ARG A 1000 25.37 -3.39 -28.10
N THR A 1001 25.01 -3.13 -29.37
CA THR A 1001 23.95 -3.87 -30.08
C THR A 1001 24.34 -5.33 -30.28
N LEU A 1002 25.57 -5.56 -30.72
CA LEU A 1002 26.11 -6.90 -30.92
C LEU A 1002 26.24 -7.66 -29.59
N LEU A 1003 26.53 -7.02 -28.45
CA LEU A 1003 26.56 -7.66 -27.13
C LEU A 1003 25.17 -8.17 -26.69
N TYR A 1004 24.10 -7.45 -27.00
CA TYR A 1004 22.73 -7.95 -26.75
C TYR A 1004 22.38 -9.14 -27.66
N LEU A 1005 22.82 -9.13 -28.92
CA LEU A 1005 22.66 -10.27 -29.84
C LEU A 1005 23.50 -11.48 -29.41
N GLY A 1006 24.76 -11.27 -29.01
CA GLY A 1006 25.67 -12.29 -28.50
C GLY A 1006 25.17 -12.93 -27.20
N SER A 1007 24.58 -12.14 -26.30
CA SER A 1007 23.84 -12.65 -25.13
C SER A 1007 22.74 -13.63 -25.58
N GLY A 1008 21.96 -13.24 -26.58
CA GLY A 1008 20.95 -14.09 -27.21
C GLY A 1008 21.51 -15.35 -27.85
N TRP A 1009 22.63 -15.27 -28.57
CA TRP A 1009 23.29 -16.44 -29.18
C TRP A 1009 23.83 -17.42 -28.13
N ILE A 1010 24.38 -16.94 -27.01
CA ILE A 1010 24.79 -17.78 -25.87
C ILE A 1010 23.57 -18.51 -25.30
N ASP A 1011 22.44 -17.82 -25.10
CA ASP A 1011 21.17 -18.42 -24.67
C ASP A 1011 20.52 -19.35 -25.74
N SER A 1012 20.91 -19.25 -27.02
CA SER A 1012 20.62 -20.26 -28.06
C SER A 1012 21.47 -21.52 -27.96
N GLY A 1013 22.57 -21.50 -27.18
CA GLY A 1013 23.65 -22.51 -27.23
C GLY A 1013 24.69 -22.27 -28.34
N ARG A 1014 24.63 -21.14 -29.05
CA ARG A 1014 25.54 -20.74 -30.15
C ARG A 1014 26.65 -19.78 -29.66
N ALA A 1015 27.30 -20.13 -28.54
CA ALA A 1015 28.27 -19.26 -27.87
C ALA A 1015 29.47 -18.87 -28.77
N GLU A 1016 29.86 -19.72 -29.73
CA GLU A 1016 30.93 -19.45 -30.70
C GLU A 1016 30.71 -18.17 -31.54
N LEU A 1017 29.46 -17.80 -31.80
CA LEU A 1017 29.12 -16.57 -32.52
C LEU A 1017 29.36 -15.31 -31.66
N ALA A 1018 29.34 -15.45 -30.34
CA ALA A 1018 29.44 -14.33 -29.41
C ALA A 1018 30.89 -13.97 -29.04
N GLU A 1019 31.84 -14.93 -29.01
CA GLU A 1019 33.23 -14.65 -28.60
C GLU A 1019 33.92 -13.52 -29.39
N PRO A 1020 33.75 -13.39 -30.73
CA PRO A 1020 34.31 -12.25 -31.48
C PRO A 1020 33.74 -10.89 -31.05
N VAL A 1021 32.48 -10.85 -30.62
CA VAL A 1021 31.84 -9.63 -30.08
C VAL A 1021 32.37 -9.32 -28.69
N MET A 1022 32.56 -10.35 -27.86
CA MET A 1022 33.11 -10.19 -26.51
C MET A 1022 34.55 -9.68 -26.55
N GLU A 1023 35.35 -10.07 -27.56
CA GLU A 1023 36.72 -9.59 -27.70
C GLU A 1023 36.80 -8.13 -28.19
N GLU A 1024 36.01 -7.74 -29.18
CA GLU A 1024 35.89 -6.33 -29.61
C GLU A 1024 35.40 -5.43 -28.46
N ALA A 1025 34.52 -5.94 -27.59
CA ALA A 1025 34.11 -5.25 -26.37
C ALA A 1025 35.24 -5.11 -25.34
N ARG A 1026 36.06 -6.16 -25.12
CA ARG A 1026 37.25 -6.09 -24.26
C ARG A 1026 38.27 -5.07 -24.77
N HIS A 1027 38.58 -5.12 -26.06
CA HIS A 1027 39.47 -4.15 -26.70
C HIS A 1027 38.94 -2.72 -26.55
N MET A 1028 37.67 -2.46 -26.85
CA MET A 1028 37.08 -1.11 -26.73
C MET A 1028 37.00 -0.60 -25.27
N LEU A 1029 36.84 -1.47 -24.27
CA LEU A 1029 36.77 -1.08 -22.85
C LEU A 1029 38.14 -0.90 -22.20
N PHE A 1030 39.14 -1.69 -22.58
CA PHE A 1030 40.43 -1.77 -21.88
C PHE A 1030 41.62 -1.20 -22.67
N GLU A 1031 41.54 -1.12 -23.99
CA GLU A 1031 42.63 -0.73 -24.90
C GLU A 1031 42.22 0.50 -25.72
N PRO A 1032 42.18 1.70 -25.10
CA PRO A 1032 41.84 2.93 -25.79
C PRO A 1032 42.87 3.23 -26.89
N ALA A 1033 42.43 3.26 -28.14
CA ALA A 1033 43.28 3.67 -29.25
C ALA A 1033 43.83 5.08 -29.00
N VAL A 1034 45.15 5.23 -28.99
CA VAL A 1034 45.86 6.50 -28.68
C VAL A 1034 45.39 7.68 -29.54
N SER A 1035 44.88 7.40 -30.73
CA SER A 1035 44.39 8.37 -31.71
C SER A 1035 42.89 8.71 -31.60
N GLN A 1036 42.14 8.13 -30.66
CA GLN A 1036 40.69 8.37 -30.51
C GLN A 1036 40.38 9.22 -29.27
N PRO A 1037 39.36 10.11 -29.33
CA PRO A 1037 38.91 10.85 -28.17
C PRO A 1037 38.33 9.91 -27.11
N ARG A 1038 38.65 10.14 -25.84
CA ARG A 1038 38.12 9.34 -24.72
C ARG A 1038 36.59 9.27 -24.76
N MET A 1039 36.05 8.06 -24.70
CA MET A 1039 34.62 7.82 -24.70
C MET A 1039 33.94 8.56 -23.53
N GLN A 1040 32.78 9.19 -23.80
CA GLN A 1040 32.01 9.89 -22.76
C GLN A 1040 31.66 8.93 -21.61
N PRO A 1041 31.81 9.32 -20.32
CA PRO A 1041 31.61 8.42 -19.18
C PRO A 1041 30.26 7.70 -19.17
N LEU A 1042 29.19 8.35 -19.63
CA LEU A 1042 27.86 7.75 -19.78
C LEU A 1042 27.84 6.60 -20.81
N HIS A 1043 28.48 6.79 -21.97
CA HIS A 1043 28.55 5.77 -23.03
C HIS A 1043 29.43 4.60 -22.61
N TYR A 1044 30.57 4.87 -21.99
CA TYR A 1044 31.47 3.85 -21.43
C TYR A 1044 30.76 3.04 -20.34
N THR A 1045 29.95 3.69 -19.49
CA THR A 1045 29.09 3.01 -18.51
C THR A 1045 28.06 2.12 -19.19
N GLN A 1046 27.35 2.61 -20.21
CA GLN A 1046 26.36 1.82 -20.94
C GLN A 1046 26.97 0.60 -21.65
N LEU A 1047 28.17 0.74 -22.23
CA LEU A 1047 28.91 -0.36 -22.84
C LEU A 1047 29.38 -1.38 -21.79
N THR A 1048 29.91 -0.91 -20.65
CA THR A 1048 30.33 -1.77 -19.53
C THR A 1048 29.15 -2.57 -18.96
N ARG A 1049 27.99 -1.93 -18.76
CA ARG A 1049 26.76 -2.61 -18.32
C ARG A 1049 26.31 -3.69 -19.31
N ALA A 1050 26.34 -3.40 -20.61
CA ALA A 1050 26.01 -4.41 -21.64
C ALA A 1050 27.02 -5.57 -21.68
N TYR A 1051 28.31 -5.29 -21.45
CA TYR A 1051 29.35 -6.32 -21.36
C TYR A 1051 29.16 -7.22 -20.12
N VAL A 1052 28.84 -6.65 -18.95
CA VAL A 1052 28.47 -7.41 -17.73
C VAL A 1052 27.21 -8.27 -17.97
N ALA A 1053 26.20 -7.73 -18.63
CA ALA A 1053 24.97 -8.46 -18.97
C ALA A 1053 25.18 -9.61 -19.97
N ALA A 1054 26.20 -9.52 -20.84
CA ALA A 1054 26.62 -10.61 -21.70
C ALA A 1054 27.50 -11.64 -20.95
N LEU A 1055 28.40 -11.18 -20.07
CA LEU A 1055 29.21 -12.04 -19.22
C LEU A 1055 28.37 -12.93 -18.30
N SER A 1056 27.21 -12.46 -17.81
CA SER A 1056 26.31 -13.26 -16.96
C SER A 1056 25.72 -14.50 -17.67
N ARG A 1057 25.81 -14.56 -19.00
CA ARG A 1057 25.29 -15.65 -19.84
C ARG A 1057 26.27 -16.81 -19.95
N LEU A 1058 27.57 -16.52 -19.84
CA LEU A 1058 28.66 -17.49 -19.91
C LEU A 1058 28.67 -18.45 -18.69
N PRO A 1059 29.45 -19.55 -18.76
CA PRO A 1059 29.72 -20.41 -17.59
C PRO A 1059 30.38 -19.63 -16.44
N ALA A 1060 29.96 -19.93 -15.21
CA ALA A 1060 30.28 -19.13 -14.03
C ALA A 1060 31.78 -18.86 -13.81
N GLU A 1061 32.65 -19.84 -14.07
CA GLU A 1061 34.11 -19.68 -13.96
C GLU A 1061 34.64 -18.63 -14.93
N THR A 1062 34.21 -18.69 -16.20
CA THR A 1062 34.54 -17.69 -17.24
C THR A 1062 34.01 -16.32 -16.86
N THR A 1063 32.76 -16.23 -16.40
CA THR A 1063 32.14 -14.98 -15.95
C THR A 1063 32.95 -14.33 -14.82
N LEU A 1064 33.26 -15.07 -13.75
CA LEU A 1064 34.00 -14.55 -12.60
C LEU A 1064 35.43 -14.13 -12.98
N ALA A 1065 36.11 -14.91 -13.83
CA ALA A 1065 37.43 -14.55 -14.34
C ALA A 1065 37.43 -13.25 -15.18
N ARG A 1066 36.43 -13.09 -16.07
CA ARG A 1066 36.26 -11.88 -16.89
C ARG A 1066 35.82 -10.66 -16.08
N LEU A 1067 34.99 -10.83 -15.05
CA LEU A 1067 34.60 -9.76 -14.12
C LEU A 1067 35.78 -9.30 -13.25
N GLU A 1068 36.64 -10.23 -12.83
CA GLU A 1068 37.91 -9.89 -12.17
C GLU A 1068 38.88 -9.18 -13.13
N GLU A 1069 39.00 -9.62 -14.39
CA GLU A 1069 39.78 -8.89 -15.41
C GLU A 1069 39.25 -7.46 -15.57
N MET A 1070 37.93 -7.31 -15.65
CA MET A 1070 37.25 -6.03 -15.84
C MET A 1070 37.62 -5.02 -14.75
N PHE A 1071 37.41 -5.30 -13.46
CA PHE A 1071 37.78 -4.34 -12.41
C PHE A 1071 39.30 -4.10 -12.28
N LYS A 1072 40.15 -5.00 -12.81
CA LYS A 1072 41.62 -4.79 -12.88
C LYS A 1072 42.04 -3.90 -14.05
N ARG A 1073 41.19 -3.72 -15.08
CA ARG A 1073 41.50 -2.98 -16.34
C ARG A 1073 40.60 -1.76 -16.62
N LEU A 1074 39.43 -1.64 -15.98
CA LEU A 1074 38.51 -0.50 -16.15
C LEU A 1074 39.18 0.83 -15.77
N GLN A 1075 38.87 1.89 -16.52
CA GLN A 1075 39.32 3.24 -16.19
C GLN A 1075 38.45 3.87 -15.09
N PRO A 1076 38.99 4.79 -14.26
CA PRO A 1076 38.20 5.56 -13.31
C PRO A 1076 37.22 6.50 -14.05
N LEU A 1077 36.00 6.67 -13.52
CA LEU A 1077 34.95 7.45 -14.18
C LEU A 1077 34.73 8.81 -13.53
N THR A 1078 34.79 9.87 -14.33
CA THR A 1078 34.35 11.20 -13.88
C THR A 1078 32.82 11.31 -13.89
N ASN A 1079 32.25 11.92 -12.86
CA ASN A 1079 30.80 12.07 -12.71
C ASN A 1079 30.41 13.55 -12.54
N SER A 1080 29.77 14.11 -13.57
CA SER A 1080 29.28 15.50 -13.60
C SER A 1080 27.76 15.62 -13.39
N PHE A 1081 27.04 14.54 -13.12
CA PHE A 1081 25.60 14.59 -12.87
C PHE A 1081 25.27 15.26 -11.52
N THR A 1082 24.09 15.86 -11.41
CA THR A 1082 23.62 16.56 -10.20
C THR A 1082 23.50 15.70 -8.94
N THR A 1083 23.51 14.36 -9.06
CA THR A 1083 23.60 13.46 -7.90
C THR A 1083 25.02 13.31 -7.33
N SER A 1084 26.05 13.85 -8.00
CA SER A 1084 27.47 13.77 -7.58
C SER A 1084 27.77 14.33 -6.18
N ALA A 1085 26.94 15.23 -5.67
CA ALA A 1085 27.01 15.73 -4.30
C ALA A 1085 26.77 14.63 -3.24
N TYR A 1086 26.06 13.55 -3.61
CA TYR A 1086 25.71 12.43 -2.74
C TYR A 1086 26.40 11.13 -3.17
N TYR A 1087 26.37 10.77 -4.46
CA TYR A 1087 26.95 9.52 -4.98
C TYR A 1087 27.12 9.51 -6.51
N SER A 1088 27.97 8.60 -7.00
CA SER A 1088 28.23 8.41 -8.42
C SER A 1088 27.41 7.29 -9.05
N ARG A 1089 26.25 7.66 -9.62
CA ARG A 1089 25.36 6.75 -10.38
C ARG A 1089 26.10 5.87 -11.41
N LEU A 1090 27.16 6.37 -12.05
CA LEU A 1090 27.92 5.60 -13.05
C LEU A 1090 28.67 4.40 -12.45
N HIS A 1091 29.25 4.57 -11.25
CA HIS A 1091 29.94 3.50 -10.54
C HIS A 1091 28.92 2.51 -9.95
N LEU A 1092 27.88 3.03 -9.27
CA LEU A 1092 26.86 2.19 -8.64
C LEU A 1092 26.08 1.34 -9.65
N ASN A 1093 25.74 1.88 -10.82
CA ASN A 1093 25.02 1.13 -11.86
C ASN A 1093 25.84 -0.02 -12.48
N ILE A 1094 27.18 0.09 -12.51
CA ILE A 1094 28.06 -1.02 -12.92
C ILE A 1094 28.15 -2.05 -11.79
N ILE A 1095 28.36 -1.60 -10.55
CA ILE A 1095 28.58 -2.49 -9.40
C ILE A 1095 27.31 -3.27 -9.06
N GLU A 1096 26.14 -2.64 -9.14
CA GLU A 1096 24.85 -3.32 -8.98
C GLU A 1096 24.57 -4.32 -10.11
N ASP A 1097 24.88 -3.99 -11.37
CA ASP A 1097 24.78 -4.96 -12.46
C ASP A 1097 25.73 -6.15 -12.24
N VAL A 1098 26.94 -5.93 -11.71
CA VAL A 1098 27.87 -7.01 -11.37
C VAL A 1098 27.33 -7.87 -10.23
N VAL A 1099 26.87 -7.28 -9.11
CA VAL A 1099 26.27 -8.05 -8.01
C VAL A 1099 25.09 -8.86 -8.51
N ASN A 1100 24.13 -8.24 -9.20
CA ASN A 1100 22.96 -8.94 -9.76
C ASN A 1100 23.35 -10.00 -10.80
N SER A 1101 24.43 -9.80 -11.58
CA SER A 1101 24.93 -10.80 -12.52
C SER A 1101 25.46 -12.08 -11.84
N ILE A 1102 25.84 -12.00 -10.56
CA ILE A 1102 26.38 -13.12 -9.77
C ILE A 1102 25.33 -13.72 -8.83
N VAL A 1103 24.41 -12.91 -8.31
CA VAL A 1103 23.41 -13.36 -7.31
C VAL A 1103 21.99 -13.53 -7.87
N SER A 1104 21.83 -13.36 -9.18
CA SER A 1104 20.66 -13.82 -9.90
C SER A 1104 20.53 -15.34 -9.81
N ASP A 1105 19.28 -15.81 -9.71
CA ASP A 1105 18.97 -17.24 -9.79
C ASP A 1105 19.46 -17.86 -11.11
N GLU A 1106 19.46 -17.04 -12.19
CA GLU A 1106 20.11 -17.37 -13.46
C GLU A 1106 21.59 -17.77 -13.23
N PHE A 1107 22.38 -17.05 -12.44
CA PHE A 1107 23.81 -17.31 -12.30
C PHE A 1107 24.18 -18.55 -11.48
N THR A 1108 23.40 -18.92 -10.46
CA THR A 1108 23.65 -20.14 -9.67
C THR A 1108 23.32 -21.41 -10.46
N GLN A 1109 22.32 -21.34 -11.36
CA GLN A 1109 21.86 -22.44 -12.19
C GLN A 1109 22.85 -22.87 -13.29
N GLY A 1110 22.67 -24.11 -13.78
CA GLY A 1110 23.22 -24.54 -15.08
C GLY A 1110 22.32 -24.09 -16.26
N PRO A 1111 22.84 -24.04 -17.50
CA PRO A 1111 22.04 -23.61 -18.67
C PRO A 1111 20.74 -24.40 -18.89
N ASN A 1112 20.74 -25.69 -18.55
CA ASN A 1112 19.56 -26.55 -18.67
C ASN A 1112 18.51 -26.24 -17.58
N ALA A 1113 18.92 -26.03 -16.33
CA ALA A 1113 18.04 -25.60 -15.25
C ALA A 1113 17.37 -24.23 -15.55
N ARG A 1114 18.13 -23.26 -16.09
CA ARG A 1114 17.60 -21.97 -16.57
C ARG A 1114 16.49 -22.18 -17.62
N ARG A 1115 16.81 -22.94 -18.67
CA ARG A 1115 15.87 -23.25 -19.75
C ARG A 1115 14.58 -23.85 -19.19
N TRP A 1116 14.69 -24.83 -18.31
CA TRP A 1116 13.53 -25.51 -17.76
C TRP A 1116 12.69 -24.62 -16.85
N LEU A 1117 13.27 -23.69 -16.08
CA LEU A 1117 12.50 -22.72 -15.30
C LEU A 1117 11.73 -21.71 -16.17
N ASP A 1118 12.36 -21.13 -17.20
CA ASP A 1118 11.67 -20.24 -18.16
C ASP A 1118 10.52 -20.98 -18.89
N GLU A 1119 10.76 -22.24 -19.28
CA GLU A 1119 9.81 -23.12 -19.99
C GLU A 1119 8.65 -23.55 -19.08
N ASP A 1120 8.91 -23.84 -17.80
CA ASP A 1120 7.91 -24.24 -16.81
C ASP A 1120 7.01 -23.06 -16.36
N GLU A 1121 7.61 -21.90 -16.11
CA GLU A 1121 6.91 -20.66 -15.74
C GLU A 1121 5.92 -20.21 -16.82
N PHE A 1122 6.25 -20.45 -18.10
CA PHE A 1122 5.34 -20.28 -19.23
C PHE A 1122 4.17 -21.26 -19.22
N LEU A 1123 4.44 -22.56 -19.08
CA LEU A 1123 3.40 -23.60 -19.05
C LEU A 1123 2.43 -23.38 -17.89
N VAL A 1124 2.90 -22.86 -16.75
CA VAL A 1124 2.05 -22.43 -15.64
C VAL A 1124 1.12 -21.27 -16.04
N ARG A 1125 1.66 -20.14 -16.55
CA ARG A 1125 0.83 -18.99 -16.99
C ARG A 1125 -0.19 -19.40 -18.05
N ARG A 1126 0.24 -20.15 -19.07
CA ARG A 1126 -0.59 -20.64 -20.18
C ARG A 1126 -1.74 -21.52 -19.67
N ARG A 1127 -1.51 -22.42 -18.71
CA ARG A 1127 -2.56 -23.27 -18.11
C ARG A 1127 -3.56 -22.44 -17.28
N ILE A 1128 -3.10 -21.49 -16.46
CA ILE A 1128 -3.97 -20.58 -15.70
C ILE A 1128 -4.91 -19.81 -16.64
N HIS A 1129 -4.35 -19.13 -17.65
CA HIS A 1129 -5.13 -18.36 -18.62
C HIS A 1129 -6.04 -19.23 -19.51
N ARG A 1130 -5.64 -20.47 -19.80
CA ARG A 1130 -6.47 -21.45 -20.54
C ARG A 1130 -7.69 -21.89 -19.74
N ASP A 1131 -7.55 -22.04 -18.44
CA ASP A 1131 -8.65 -22.49 -17.57
C ASP A 1131 -9.65 -21.37 -17.27
N MET A 1132 -9.18 -20.13 -17.06
CA MET A 1132 -10.09 -18.98 -16.96
C MET A 1132 -10.93 -18.77 -18.22
N ARG A 1133 -10.31 -18.87 -19.41
CA ARG A 1133 -11.06 -18.81 -20.68
C ARG A 1133 -12.12 -19.91 -20.79
N ARG A 1134 -11.82 -21.14 -20.35
CA ARG A 1134 -12.77 -22.27 -20.34
C ARG A 1134 -13.92 -22.12 -19.35
N ARG A 1135 -13.70 -21.44 -18.21
CA ARG A 1135 -14.76 -21.13 -17.25
C ARG A 1135 -15.75 -20.14 -17.86
N LEU A 1136 -15.24 -18.98 -18.28
CA LEU A 1136 -16.03 -17.92 -18.90
C LEU A 1136 -16.78 -18.40 -20.16
N SER A 1137 -16.15 -19.22 -21.01
CA SER A 1137 -16.80 -19.81 -22.21
C SER A 1137 -17.67 -21.04 -21.91
N GLY A 1138 -17.87 -21.38 -20.64
CA GLY A 1138 -18.74 -22.47 -20.16
C GLY A 1138 -19.96 -21.95 -19.39
N SER A 1139 -20.17 -20.63 -19.38
CA SER A 1139 -21.36 -19.96 -18.83
C SER A 1139 -22.30 -19.43 -19.94
N GLU A 1140 -22.04 -19.78 -21.21
CA GLU A 1140 -22.98 -19.69 -22.35
C GLU A 1140 -23.63 -21.06 -22.63
#